data_AF-A0A662WZT4-F1
#
_entry.id   AF-A0A662WZT4-F1
#
_cell.length_a   1.000
_cell.length_b   1.000
_cell.length_c   1.000
_cell.angle_alpha   90.00
_cell.angle_beta   90.00
_cell.angle_gamma   90.00
#
_symmetry.space_group_name_H-M   'P 1'
#
loop_
_entity.id
_entity.type
_entity.pdbx_description
1 polymer ?
#
loop_
_entity_poly.entity_id
_entity_poly.type
_entity_poly.pdbx_seq_one_letter_code
_entity_poly.pdbx_strand_id
1 'polypeptide(L)'
;MADDGMLDHGAMVWVPHDEQVWKKAVVVRRLADGVSADVRLQPNEDGEWHKDDGLEKTVNIRDIARMAGEVADDAMPICNVFETDGADDMCTLNHLHEPAVLKNLQLRFAKRMPYTYTGAICIAVNPYQWLDLYGKDLYQRYLSSPRESLSPHPFALSATAYLDMKRTQVDQSILVSGESGAGKTETVKIMMNHLASISGGGPHGTKVIEQVLKSNPLLESFGNAKTKRNDNSSRFGKFAQLQFDRTGSLVGALCETYLLEKSRVVGQASGERNYHIFYQIFCLAEARMAELRLHGDATSYKYVSGGAEAELSGIDDLQCLKETQDALDVIGITLEEQNAIFEIVAAILNVGEANFQQTGSEERCHVSNEDIVENIAHLLQTDIESLRRTLLERSITAGSESYTIPLNAEQASDLRDALAKGMYTQLFDWLVHRINQAICSTRNVETHIGLLDIFGFESFDTNGFEQLCINYANEKLQQKFNSDVFKDVQQEYVDEEIPLTLVTFEDNQPILDLIEGRMGIVSMLNEEVLRPQATDNTFVSKVLDACSGHPSIEKSKFNQMQFLIRHYAGDVMYNGTGFLEKNKDTLPTDMVQLLSGSHCQIISGIFMQSQATSKRNSRGKQGKPGKEGRQKGFLVGNTIAGAFRKQLSELMETINKTSSQYVRCIKPNANKSAVEFDRCMIVEQLRCAGVIAAIRISRAAFPNRLPLVEFQQRFQIICPSALRDASASEMVAGLLKELIPDMATTMQNSKFAVGKTKVYFSSGLLQRLEDRRNVILKDHAILIQKTMHGHVHRKRFKQQRAAAVEIQA
;
A
#
# COMPACT_ATOMS: atom_id res chain seq x y z
N MET A 1 -49.00 -8.10 -21.50
CA MET A 1 -48.49 -7.36 -20.33
C MET A 1 -47.68 -8.35 -19.54
N ALA A 2 -46.39 -8.46 -19.87
CA ALA A 2 -45.48 -9.38 -19.21
C ALA A 2 -45.01 -8.73 -17.90
N ASP A 3 -45.04 -9.52 -16.84
CA ASP A 3 -44.68 -9.18 -15.48
C ASP A 3 -43.16 -8.95 -15.39
N ASP A 4 -42.74 -7.72 -15.67
CA ASP A 4 -41.35 -7.26 -15.64
C ASP A 4 -41.15 -6.51 -14.31
N GLY A 5 -40.89 -7.21 -13.19
CA GLY A 5 -40.66 -6.49 -11.93
C GLY A 5 -40.69 -7.18 -10.56
N MET A 6 -40.67 -8.50 -10.42
CA MET A 6 -40.54 -9.15 -9.09
C MET A 6 -39.31 -10.06 -9.04
N LEU A 7 -38.13 -9.51 -8.74
CA LEU A 7 -36.89 -10.32 -8.68
C LEU A 7 -36.09 -10.28 -7.37
N ASP A 8 -36.52 -9.56 -6.32
CA ASP A 8 -35.77 -9.54 -5.04
C ASP A 8 -36.61 -9.76 -3.78
N HIS A 9 -37.94 -9.94 -3.83
CA HIS A 9 -38.74 -10.06 -2.61
C HIS A 9 -38.31 -11.29 -1.78
N GLY A 10 -37.73 -11.06 -0.60
CA GLY A 10 -37.21 -12.10 0.28
C GLY A 10 -35.71 -12.39 0.11
N ALA A 11 -35.02 -11.75 -0.82
CA ALA A 11 -33.58 -11.90 -0.99
C ALA A 11 -32.81 -11.28 0.19
N MET A 12 -31.76 -11.97 0.63
CA MET A 12 -30.83 -11.47 1.65
C MET A 12 -29.76 -10.60 0.97
N VAL A 13 -29.66 -9.33 1.38
CA VAL A 13 -28.77 -8.32 0.81
C VAL A 13 -27.97 -7.61 1.90
N TRP A 14 -26.87 -6.98 1.52
CA TRP A 14 -26.11 -6.08 2.38
C TRP A 14 -26.59 -4.64 2.20
N VAL A 15 -26.72 -3.91 3.31
CA VAL A 15 -27.09 -2.49 3.29
C VAL A 15 -26.15 -1.67 4.20
N PRO A 16 -25.87 -0.40 3.85
CA PRO A 16 -25.00 0.46 4.66
C PRO A 16 -25.52 0.64 6.08
N HIS A 17 -24.60 0.66 7.04
CA HIS A 17 -24.89 0.82 8.46
C HIS A 17 -23.78 1.62 9.16
N ASP A 18 -24.14 2.54 10.04
CA ASP A 18 -23.18 3.49 10.63
C ASP A 18 -22.14 2.79 11.53
N GLU A 19 -22.56 1.84 12.37
CA GLU A 19 -21.64 1.13 13.29
C GLU A 19 -20.97 -0.11 12.68
N GLN A 20 -21.68 -0.85 11.81
CA GLN A 20 -21.20 -2.15 11.27
C GLN A 20 -20.63 -2.05 9.85
N VAL A 21 -20.65 -0.86 9.25
CA VAL A 21 -20.41 -0.55 7.83
C VAL A 21 -21.45 -1.19 6.90
N TRP A 22 -21.61 -2.50 7.00
CA TRP A 22 -22.55 -3.30 6.22
C TRP A 22 -23.35 -4.22 7.14
N LYS A 23 -24.68 -4.22 6.98
CA LYS A 23 -25.59 -5.07 7.73
C LYS A 23 -26.46 -5.90 6.80
N LYS A 24 -26.79 -7.13 7.22
CA LYS A 24 -27.71 -7.99 6.47
C LYS A 24 -29.13 -7.44 6.55
N ALA A 25 -29.84 -7.50 5.44
CA ALA A 25 -31.24 -7.15 5.36
C ALA A 25 -31.98 -8.07 4.39
N VAL A 26 -33.29 -8.22 4.59
CA VAL A 26 -34.19 -8.86 3.62
C VAL A 26 -34.86 -7.78 2.80
N VAL A 27 -34.87 -7.92 1.48
CA VAL A 27 -35.65 -7.02 0.62
C VAL A 27 -37.14 -7.32 0.81
N VAL A 28 -37.89 -6.33 1.30
CA VAL A 28 -39.34 -6.42 1.48
C VAL A 28 -40.03 -6.11 0.16
N ARG A 29 -39.65 -5.02 -0.52
CA ARG A 29 -40.16 -4.68 -1.86
C ARG A 29 -39.26 -3.64 -2.53
N ARG A 30 -39.17 -3.65 -3.87
CA ARG A 30 -38.67 -2.50 -4.63
C ARG A 30 -39.79 -1.48 -4.81
N LEU A 31 -39.46 -0.19 -4.72
CA LEU A 31 -40.41 0.89 -4.96
C LEU A 31 -40.57 1.13 -6.47
N ALA A 32 -41.71 1.71 -6.85
CA ALA A 32 -42.06 1.94 -8.26
C ALA A 32 -41.16 2.98 -8.97
N ASP A 33 -40.32 3.69 -8.22
CA ASP A 33 -39.33 4.65 -8.75
C ASP A 33 -38.13 3.95 -9.42
N GLY A 34 -37.98 2.63 -9.25
CA GLY A 34 -36.90 1.84 -9.82
C GLY A 34 -35.52 2.09 -9.19
N VAL A 35 -35.42 2.98 -8.21
CA VAL A 35 -34.15 3.40 -7.57
C VAL A 35 -34.14 3.17 -6.07
N SER A 36 -35.28 2.84 -5.47
CA SER A 36 -35.41 2.63 -4.03
C SER A 36 -35.96 1.24 -3.69
N ALA A 37 -35.58 0.71 -2.54
CA ALA A 37 -36.12 -0.53 -2.00
C ALA A 37 -36.40 -0.41 -0.50
N ASP A 38 -37.51 -1.00 -0.05
CA ASP A 38 -37.78 -1.22 1.37
C ASP A 38 -37.08 -2.51 1.80
N VAL A 39 -36.22 -2.41 2.81
CA VAL A 39 -35.45 -3.52 3.36
C VAL A 39 -35.71 -3.66 4.86
N ARG A 40 -35.69 -4.89 5.37
CA ARG A 40 -35.81 -5.18 6.80
C ARG A 40 -34.49 -5.72 7.34
N LEU A 41 -33.88 -4.99 8.27
CA LEU A 41 -32.59 -5.37 8.85
C LEU A 41 -32.71 -6.70 9.60
N GLN A 42 -31.71 -7.56 9.43
CA GLN A 42 -31.64 -8.88 10.06
C GLN A 42 -30.58 -8.91 11.16
N PRO A 43 -30.76 -9.77 12.18
CA PRO A 43 -29.74 -10.03 13.18
C PRO A 43 -28.46 -10.59 12.57
N ASN A 44 -27.34 -10.39 13.27
CA ASN A 44 -26.07 -11.01 12.92
C ASN A 44 -26.08 -12.52 13.21
N GLU A 45 -25.27 -13.27 12.47
CA GLU A 45 -25.16 -14.74 12.63
C GLU A 45 -24.64 -15.16 14.02
N ASP A 46 -23.96 -14.24 14.71
CA ASP A 46 -23.36 -14.46 16.03
C ASP A 46 -24.41 -14.43 17.16
N GLY A 47 -25.68 -14.16 16.83
CA GLY A 47 -26.80 -14.11 17.77
C GLY A 47 -26.86 -12.83 18.61
N GLU A 48 -25.93 -11.90 18.44
CA GLU A 48 -25.98 -10.57 19.06
C GLU A 48 -27.10 -9.73 18.45
N TRP A 49 -28.07 -9.38 19.29
CA TRP A 49 -29.19 -8.53 18.91
C TRP A 49 -28.75 -7.06 18.87
N HIS A 50 -28.95 -6.41 17.74
CA HIS A 50 -28.74 -4.99 17.57
C HIS A 50 -30.07 -4.23 17.69
N LYS A 51 -30.03 -3.01 18.24
CA LYS A 51 -31.22 -2.13 18.40
C LYS A 51 -32.05 -1.93 17.13
N ASP A 52 -31.39 -2.01 15.98
CA ASP A 52 -32.00 -1.79 14.66
C ASP A 52 -32.47 -3.09 13.99
N ASP A 53 -32.32 -4.25 14.63
CA ASP A 53 -32.79 -5.54 14.08
C ASP A 53 -34.32 -5.55 13.94
N GLY A 54 -34.81 -5.97 12.78
CA GLY A 54 -36.23 -5.96 12.45
C GLY A 54 -36.76 -4.59 11.99
N LEU A 55 -35.96 -3.52 12.05
CA LEU A 55 -36.33 -2.22 11.51
C LEU A 55 -36.45 -2.27 9.99
N GLU A 56 -37.52 -1.69 9.46
CA GLU A 56 -37.68 -1.45 8.03
C GLU A 56 -37.13 -0.08 7.65
N LYS A 57 -36.32 -0.04 6.61
CA LYS A 57 -35.71 1.19 6.08
C LYS A 57 -35.85 1.21 4.58
N THR A 58 -36.17 2.37 4.02
CA THR A 58 -36.07 2.61 2.58
C THR A 58 -34.64 3.00 2.23
N VAL A 59 -34.05 2.32 1.25
CA VAL A 59 -32.68 2.54 0.81
C VAL A 59 -32.62 2.86 -0.69
N ASN A 60 -31.62 3.66 -1.08
CA ASN A 60 -31.34 3.96 -2.48
C ASN A 60 -30.41 2.88 -3.07
N ILE A 61 -30.90 2.18 -4.10
CA ILE A 61 -30.20 1.05 -4.73
C ILE A 61 -28.91 1.53 -5.42
N ARG A 62 -28.95 2.69 -6.09
CA ARG A 62 -27.78 3.22 -6.80
C ARG A 62 -26.65 3.60 -5.88
N ASP A 63 -26.99 4.20 -4.74
CA ASP A 63 -25.98 4.54 -3.72
C ASP A 63 -25.34 3.27 -3.15
N ILE A 64 -26.15 2.25 -2.85
CA ILE A 64 -25.65 0.97 -2.33
C ILE A 64 -24.77 0.27 -3.35
N ALA A 65 -25.20 0.17 -4.61
CA ALA A 65 -24.45 -0.47 -5.69
C ALA A 65 -23.05 0.16 -5.82
N ARG A 66 -23.01 1.51 -5.86
CA ARG A 66 -21.77 2.27 -5.93
C ARG A 66 -20.87 2.03 -4.72
N MET A 67 -21.43 2.04 -3.50
CA MET A 67 -20.65 1.82 -2.27
C MET A 67 -20.13 0.39 -2.15
N ALA A 68 -20.90 -0.61 -2.61
CA ALA A 68 -20.52 -2.02 -2.56
C ALA A 68 -19.51 -2.40 -3.67
N GLY A 69 -19.27 -1.51 -4.64
CA GLY A 69 -18.42 -1.79 -5.81
C GLY A 69 -19.09 -2.70 -6.84
N GLU A 70 -20.43 -2.67 -6.92
CA GLU A 70 -21.17 -3.39 -7.95
C GLU A 70 -20.92 -2.80 -9.34
N VAL A 71 -21.00 -3.65 -10.36
CA VAL A 71 -20.81 -3.23 -11.77
C VAL A 71 -22.06 -2.54 -12.33
N ALA A 72 -23.24 -2.89 -11.83
CA ALA A 72 -24.52 -2.36 -12.29
C ALA A 72 -25.16 -1.48 -11.21
N ASP A 73 -25.57 -0.27 -11.59
CA ASP A 73 -26.13 0.73 -10.66
C ASP A 73 -27.49 0.34 -10.06
N ASP A 74 -28.18 -0.66 -10.62
CA ASP A 74 -29.47 -1.16 -10.15
C ASP A 74 -29.37 -2.49 -9.37
N ALA A 75 -28.14 -2.97 -9.12
CA ALA A 75 -27.87 -4.20 -8.40
C ALA A 75 -27.76 -3.97 -6.88
N MET A 76 -28.46 -4.81 -6.11
CA MET A 76 -28.27 -4.89 -4.67
C MET A 76 -27.20 -5.94 -4.35
N PRO A 77 -26.28 -5.69 -3.39
CA PRO A 77 -25.21 -6.62 -3.05
C PRO A 77 -25.77 -7.82 -2.28
N ILE A 78 -26.00 -8.92 -3.00
CA ILE A 78 -26.61 -10.14 -2.45
C ILE A 78 -25.66 -10.82 -1.45
N CYS A 79 -26.23 -11.38 -0.37
CA CYS A 79 -25.47 -12.13 0.61
C CYS A 79 -25.01 -13.48 0.04
N ASN A 80 -23.69 -13.74 0.06
CA ASN A 80 -23.18 -15.09 -0.15
C ASN A 80 -23.56 -16.01 1.02
N VAL A 81 -23.61 -17.30 0.71
CA VAL A 81 -23.51 -18.37 1.71
C VAL A 81 -22.03 -18.65 1.92
N PHE A 82 -21.55 -18.50 3.16
CA PHE A 82 -20.16 -18.79 3.52
C PHE A 82 -20.07 -20.15 4.22
N GLU A 83 -18.99 -20.87 3.95
CA GLU A 83 -18.59 -22.00 4.78
C GLU A 83 -18.08 -21.51 6.15
N THR A 84 -17.93 -22.43 7.10
CA THR A 84 -17.56 -22.10 8.49
C THR A 84 -16.23 -21.36 8.61
N ASP A 85 -15.30 -21.62 7.69
CA ASP A 85 -13.95 -21.05 7.69
C ASP A 85 -13.77 -19.96 6.62
N GLY A 86 -14.84 -19.59 5.90
CA GLY A 86 -14.77 -18.71 4.74
C GLY A 86 -14.06 -19.35 3.54
N ALA A 87 -13.90 -18.58 2.46
CA ALA A 87 -13.23 -19.01 1.23
C ALA A 87 -11.74 -18.67 1.27
N ASP A 88 -10.89 -19.62 0.87
CA ASP A 88 -9.44 -19.42 0.69
C ASP A 88 -9.13 -18.44 -0.44
N ASP A 89 -9.86 -18.50 -1.55
CA ASP A 89 -9.84 -17.51 -2.62
C ASP A 89 -11.22 -16.90 -2.83
N MET A 90 -11.34 -15.59 -2.60
CA MET A 90 -12.60 -14.86 -2.72
C MET A 90 -13.10 -14.76 -4.16
N CYS A 91 -12.25 -15.03 -5.16
CA CYS A 91 -12.68 -15.16 -6.55
C CYS A 91 -13.63 -16.35 -6.81
N THR A 92 -13.76 -17.28 -5.85
CA THR A 92 -14.72 -18.39 -5.87
C THR A 92 -16.11 -17.99 -5.37
N LEU A 93 -16.25 -16.83 -4.74
CA LEU A 93 -17.54 -16.33 -4.27
C LEU A 93 -18.44 -15.98 -5.45
N ASN A 94 -19.73 -16.37 -5.36
CA ASN A 94 -20.72 -16.03 -6.37
C ASN A 94 -20.82 -14.49 -6.51
N HIS A 95 -21.03 -13.78 -5.39
CA HIS A 95 -21.12 -12.33 -5.33
C HIS A 95 -19.87 -11.74 -4.68
N LEU A 96 -18.94 -11.22 -5.47
CA LEU A 96 -17.73 -10.58 -4.96
C LEU A 96 -17.91 -9.06 -5.03
N HIS A 97 -18.22 -8.48 -3.87
CA HIS A 97 -18.40 -7.06 -3.60
C HIS A 97 -17.77 -6.73 -2.24
N GLU A 98 -17.67 -5.45 -1.90
CA GLU A 98 -17.04 -5.00 -0.66
C GLU A 98 -17.56 -5.71 0.61
N PRO A 99 -18.89 -5.84 0.84
CA PRO A 99 -19.38 -6.54 2.03
C PRO A 99 -19.01 -8.04 2.06
N ALA A 100 -18.95 -8.71 0.90
CA ALA A 100 -18.54 -10.10 0.83
C ALA A 100 -17.07 -10.29 1.23
N VAL A 101 -16.19 -9.39 0.77
CA VAL A 101 -14.77 -9.37 1.13
C VAL A 101 -14.61 -9.17 2.64
N LEU A 102 -15.28 -8.16 3.19
CA LEU A 102 -15.21 -7.85 4.61
C LEU A 102 -15.66 -9.03 5.47
N LYS A 103 -16.79 -9.65 5.15
CA LYS A 103 -17.32 -10.80 5.89
C LYS A 103 -16.40 -12.02 5.79
N ASN A 104 -15.82 -12.29 4.61
CA ASN A 104 -14.89 -13.41 4.46
C ASN A 104 -13.64 -13.23 5.32
N LEU A 105 -13.03 -12.03 5.28
CA LEU A 105 -11.88 -11.69 6.10
C LEU A 105 -12.21 -11.77 7.60
N GLN A 106 -13.42 -11.35 8.01
CA GLN A 106 -13.88 -11.45 9.39
C GLN A 106 -13.94 -12.92 9.86
N LEU A 107 -14.54 -13.81 9.07
CA LEU A 107 -14.65 -15.24 9.39
C LEU A 107 -13.27 -15.89 9.53
N ARG A 108 -12.39 -15.61 8.57
CA ARG A 108 -11.02 -16.16 8.56
C ARG A 108 -10.16 -15.63 9.70
N PHE A 109 -10.25 -14.33 9.99
CA PHE A 109 -9.55 -13.71 11.11
C PHE A 109 -9.99 -14.29 12.46
N ALA A 110 -11.30 -14.51 12.66
CA ALA A 110 -11.83 -15.16 13.85
C ALA A 110 -11.27 -16.58 14.07
N LYS A 111 -10.90 -17.27 12.98
CA LYS A 111 -10.25 -18.60 12.98
C LYS A 111 -8.72 -18.56 13.01
N ARG A 112 -8.11 -17.36 13.15
CA ARG A 112 -6.66 -17.14 13.09
C ARG A 112 -6.03 -17.57 11.76
N MET A 113 -6.76 -17.37 10.66
CA MET A 113 -6.26 -17.57 9.29
C MET A 113 -6.00 -16.19 8.66
N PRO A 114 -4.77 -15.63 8.78
CA PRO A 114 -4.50 -14.24 8.41
C PRO A 114 -4.43 -14.01 6.89
N TYR A 115 -4.28 -15.06 6.09
CA TYR A 115 -4.06 -14.95 4.65
C TYR A 115 -5.27 -15.41 3.85
N THR A 116 -5.61 -14.65 2.82
CA THR A 116 -6.74 -14.91 1.92
C THR A 116 -6.38 -14.46 0.50
N TYR A 117 -6.69 -15.26 -0.52
CA TYR A 117 -6.51 -14.87 -1.90
C TYR A 117 -7.72 -14.10 -2.45
N THR A 118 -7.43 -13.24 -3.41
CA THR A 118 -8.41 -12.70 -4.36
C THR A 118 -7.76 -12.73 -5.73
N GLY A 119 -7.82 -13.91 -6.37
CA GLY A 119 -7.08 -14.19 -7.60
C GLY A 119 -5.56 -14.12 -7.39
N ALA A 120 -4.88 -13.27 -8.15
CA ALA A 120 -3.43 -13.10 -8.07
C ALA A 120 -2.95 -12.41 -6.78
N ILE A 121 -3.85 -11.82 -5.99
CA ILE A 121 -3.53 -10.99 -4.83
C ILE A 121 -3.62 -11.82 -3.56
N CYS A 122 -2.65 -11.65 -2.66
CA CYS A 122 -2.72 -12.16 -1.29
C CYS A 122 -3.05 -11.02 -0.32
N ILE A 123 -4.21 -11.10 0.33
CA ILE A 123 -4.57 -10.23 1.45
C ILE A 123 -3.99 -10.84 2.73
N ALA A 124 -3.26 -10.03 3.49
CA ALA A 124 -2.64 -10.41 4.76
C ALA A 124 -3.20 -9.54 5.89
N VAL A 125 -4.09 -10.09 6.72
CA VAL A 125 -4.61 -9.40 7.91
C VAL A 125 -3.65 -9.65 9.07
N ASN A 126 -3.07 -8.61 9.64
CA ASN A 126 -2.05 -8.72 10.68
C ASN A 126 -2.59 -9.47 11.92
N PRO A 127 -2.07 -10.66 12.28
CA PRO A 127 -2.59 -11.42 13.42
C PRO A 127 -2.14 -10.87 14.79
N TYR A 128 -1.20 -9.92 14.83
CA TYR A 128 -0.55 -9.41 16.06
C TYR A 128 0.09 -10.47 16.96
N GLN A 129 0.29 -11.67 16.44
CA GLN A 129 0.94 -12.79 17.13
C GLN A 129 1.66 -13.68 16.13
N TRP A 130 2.70 -14.37 16.57
CA TRP A 130 3.34 -15.40 15.77
C TRP A 130 2.48 -16.67 15.76
N LEU A 131 2.31 -17.27 14.59
CA LEU A 131 1.45 -18.44 14.38
C LEU A 131 2.30 -19.63 13.89
N ASP A 132 1.85 -20.85 14.15
CA ASP A 132 2.60 -22.07 13.78
C ASP A 132 2.73 -22.30 12.26
N LEU A 133 2.03 -21.50 11.46
CA LEU A 133 2.03 -21.52 9.99
C LEU A 133 3.31 -20.98 9.33
N TYR A 134 4.28 -20.49 10.12
CA TYR A 134 5.58 -20.01 9.63
C TYR A 134 6.71 -21.05 9.73
N GLY A 135 6.37 -22.30 10.08
CA GLY A 135 7.32 -23.40 10.25
C GLY A 135 8.09 -23.78 8.98
N LYS A 136 9.34 -24.20 9.15
CA LYS A 136 10.23 -24.63 8.05
C LYS A 136 9.76 -25.91 7.37
N ASP A 137 8.95 -26.71 8.05
CA ASP A 137 8.31 -27.93 7.53
C ASP A 137 7.37 -27.62 6.35
N LEU A 138 6.78 -26.42 6.32
CA LEU A 138 5.89 -26.00 5.24
C LEU A 138 6.64 -25.54 3.98
N TYR A 139 7.94 -25.19 4.07
CA TYR A 139 8.67 -24.58 2.97
C TYR A 139 8.70 -25.48 1.72
N GLN A 140 9.05 -26.75 1.89
CA GLN A 140 9.11 -27.71 0.78
C GLN A 140 7.71 -28.08 0.27
N ARG A 141 6.69 -28.04 1.14
CA ARG A 141 5.30 -28.30 0.74
C ARG A 141 4.79 -27.22 -0.22
N TYR A 142 5.04 -25.94 0.10
CA TYR A 142 4.66 -24.81 -0.76
C TYR A 142 5.47 -24.72 -2.05
N LEU A 143 6.67 -25.30 -2.11
CA LEU A 143 7.46 -25.39 -3.34
C LEU A 143 6.98 -26.48 -4.30
N SER A 144 6.52 -27.61 -3.78
CA SER A 144 6.25 -28.83 -4.58
C SER A 144 4.79 -29.05 -4.95
N SER A 145 3.85 -28.50 -4.19
CA SER A 145 2.42 -28.73 -4.38
C SER A 145 1.77 -27.62 -5.22
N PRO A 146 0.73 -27.93 -6.03
CA PRO A 146 -0.03 -26.91 -6.75
C PRO A 146 -0.69 -25.90 -5.81
N ARG A 147 -0.74 -24.62 -6.21
CA ARG A 147 -1.27 -23.52 -5.39
C ARG A 147 -2.71 -23.76 -4.95
N GLU A 148 -3.53 -24.35 -5.80
CA GLU A 148 -4.96 -24.62 -5.56
C GLU A 148 -5.19 -25.69 -4.48
N SER A 149 -4.17 -26.51 -4.20
CA SER A 149 -4.22 -27.55 -3.17
C SER A 149 -3.72 -27.07 -1.80
N LEU A 150 -3.28 -25.81 -1.71
CA LEU A 150 -2.64 -25.23 -0.54
C LEU A 150 -3.47 -24.07 0.02
N SER A 151 -3.52 -23.97 1.34
CA SER A 151 -4.12 -22.81 1.99
C SER A 151 -3.34 -21.54 1.66
N PRO A 152 -4.00 -20.37 1.63
CA PRO A 152 -3.36 -19.12 1.29
C PRO A 152 -2.18 -18.79 2.21
N HIS A 153 -1.05 -18.47 1.59
CA HIS A 153 0.18 -18.14 2.31
C HIS A 153 1.18 -17.34 1.48
N PRO A 154 2.00 -16.45 2.08
CA PRO A 154 3.12 -15.78 1.41
C PRO A 154 4.18 -16.72 0.82
N PHE A 155 4.28 -17.95 1.35
CA PHE A 155 5.17 -18.99 0.81
C PHE A 155 4.77 -19.42 -0.60
N ALA A 156 3.48 -19.46 -0.92
CA ALA A 156 3.03 -19.78 -2.27
C ALA A 156 3.48 -18.71 -3.28
N LEU A 157 3.47 -17.43 -2.89
CA LEU A 157 3.86 -16.33 -3.77
C LEU A 157 5.37 -16.36 -4.03
N SER A 158 6.16 -16.51 -2.97
CA SER A 158 7.62 -16.65 -3.08
C SER A 158 8.03 -17.92 -3.85
N ALA A 159 7.35 -19.05 -3.64
CA ALA A 159 7.57 -20.26 -4.45
C ALA A 159 7.23 -20.03 -5.93
N THR A 160 6.08 -19.41 -6.22
CA THR A 160 5.65 -19.11 -7.59
C THR A 160 6.66 -18.20 -8.27
N ALA A 161 7.07 -17.10 -7.61
CA ALA A 161 8.09 -16.19 -8.15
C ALA A 161 9.41 -16.93 -8.42
N TYR A 162 9.87 -17.78 -7.50
CA TYR A 162 11.10 -18.55 -7.68
C TYR A 162 11.01 -19.54 -8.85
N LEU A 163 9.90 -20.28 -8.96
CA LEU A 163 9.68 -21.24 -10.04
C LEU A 163 9.55 -20.54 -11.40
N ASP A 164 8.83 -19.41 -11.45
CA ASP A 164 8.63 -18.63 -12.67
C ASP A 164 9.92 -17.98 -13.14
N MET A 165 10.71 -17.41 -12.23
CA MET A 165 12.06 -16.91 -12.53
C MET A 165 12.91 -18.02 -13.15
N LYS A 166 12.94 -19.21 -12.53
CA LYS A 166 13.74 -20.34 -13.02
C LYS A 166 13.29 -20.84 -14.39
N ARG A 167 11.97 -20.88 -14.62
CA ARG A 167 11.36 -21.36 -15.87
C ARG A 167 11.51 -20.36 -17.02
N THR A 168 11.25 -19.08 -16.77
CA THR A 168 11.16 -18.04 -17.80
C THR A 168 12.45 -17.26 -17.99
N GLN A 169 13.36 -17.30 -17.01
CA GLN A 169 14.56 -16.45 -16.94
C GLN A 169 14.22 -14.95 -17.00
N VAL A 170 13.05 -14.58 -16.47
CA VAL A 170 12.59 -13.19 -16.34
C VAL A 170 12.65 -12.80 -14.86
N ASP A 171 13.10 -11.58 -14.59
CA ASP A 171 13.11 -11.01 -13.24
C ASP A 171 11.70 -10.92 -12.66
N GLN A 172 11.59 -11.06 -11.34
CA GLN A 172 10.31 -11.08 -10.63
C GLN A 172 10.25 -9.96 -9.61
N SER A 173 9.04 -9.48 -9.30
CA SER A 173 8.80 -8.56 -8.20
C SER A 173 7.61 -8.99 -7.37
N ILE A 174 7.72 -8.89 -6.05
CA ILE A 174 6.59 -9.04 -5.11
C ILE A 174 6.40 -7.69 -4.42
N LEU A 175 5.25 -7.07 -4.68
CA LEU A 175 4.90 -5.75 -4.16
C LEU A 175 4.06 -5.92 -2.90
N VAL A 176 4.63 -5.55 -1.76
CA VAL A 176 3.98 -5.58 -0.45
C VAL A 176 3.59 -4.17 -0.06
N SER A 177 2.29 -3.91 0.03
CA SER A 177 1.76 -2.60 0.42
C SER A 177 0.70 -2.72 1.51
N GLY A 178 0.37 -1.59 2.14
CA GLY A 178 -0.57 -1.52 3.26
C GLY A 178 -0.27 -0.35 4.18
N GLU A 179 -1.22 -0.01 5.05
CA GLU A 179 -1.05 1.06 6.03
C GLU A 179 0.11 0.77 7.01
N SER A 180 0.50 1.82 7.73
CA SER A 180 1.50 1.68 8.79
C SER A 180 1.00 0.73 9.89
N GLY A 181 1.85 -0.21 10.30
CA GLY A 181 1.50 -1.24 11.30
C GLY A 181 0.70 -2.42 10.76
N ALA A 182 0.44 -2.50 9.46
CA ALA A 182 -0.27 -3.62 8.83
C ALA A 182 0.57 -4.91 8.71
N GLY A 183 1.85 -4.91 9.09
CA GLY A 183 2.72 -6.10 9.04
C GLY A 183 3.46 -6.32 7.71
N LYS A 184 3.68 -5.26 6.92
CA LYS A 184 4.41 -5.32 5.64
C LYS A 184 5.82 -5.90 5.80
N THR A 185 6.62 -5.29 6.66
CA THR A 185 8.02 -5.66 6.90
C THR A 185 8.15 -7.10 7.42
N GLU A 186 7.26 -7.53 8.31
CA GLU A 186 7.22 -8.92 8.79
C GLU A 186 6.84 -9.90 7.68
N THR A 187 5.88 -9.54 6.82
CA THR A 187 5.50 -10.36 5.66
C THR A 187 6.66 -10.48 4.66
N VAL A 188 7.43 -9.40 4.44
CA VAL A 188 8.65 -9.42 3.63
C VAL A 188 9.72 -10.32 4.26
N LYS A 189 9.96 -10.22 5.58
CA LYS A 189 10.89 -11.10 6.32
C LYS A 189 10.50 -12.58 6.16
N ILE A 190 9.21 -12.91 6.26
CA ILE A 190 8.69 -14.28 6.07
C ILE A 190 9.02 -14.79 4.66
N MET A 191 8.78 -13.99 3.62
CA MET A 191 9.08 -14.37 2.22
C MET A 191 10.58 -14.47 1.94
N MET A 192 11.39 -13.56 2.49
CA MET A 192 12.86 -13.62 2.37
C MET A 192 13.41 -14.92 2.97
N ASN A 193 12.98 -15.30 4.17
CA ASN A 193 13.39 -16.54 4.82
C ASN A 193 13.00 -17.77 4.01
N HIS A 194 11.81 -17.75 3.41
CA HIS A 194 11.35 -18.83 2.54
C HIS A 194 12.23 -18.94 1.28
N LEU A 195 12.42 -17.84 0.55
CA LEU A 195 13.26 -17.77 -0.66
C LEU A 195 14.69 -18.24 -0.36
N ALA A 196 15.28 -17.81 0.75
CA ALA A 196 16.61 -18.22 1.20
C ALA A 196 16.75 -19.73 1.36
N SER A 197 15.70 -20.37 1.89
CA SER A 197 15.73 -21.80 2.16
C SER A 197 15.46 -22.66 0.92
N ILE A 198 14.63 -22.19 0.00
CA ILE A 198 14.25 -22.97 -1.20
C ILE A 198 15.23 -22.79 -2.37
N SER A 199 15.93 -21.66 -2.43
CA SER A 199 16.78 -21.33 -3.57
C SER A 199 18.09 -22.11 -3.63
N GLY A 200 18.50 -22.76 -2.53
CA GLY A 200 19.82 -23.38 -2.48
C GLY A 200 20.95 -22.33 -2.44
N GLY A 201 22.19 -22.80 -2.23
CA GLY A 201 23.36 -21.94 -1.96
C GLY A 201 24.16 -22.35 -0.72
N GLY A 202 23.75 -23.42 -0.03
CA GLY A 202 24.44 -23.95 1.14
C GLY A 202 24.67 -22.89 2.22
N PRO A 203 25.78 -22.95 2.97
CA PRO A 203 26.11 -21.95 3.99
C PRO A 203 26.26 -20.52 3.46
N HIS A 204 26.51 -20.33 2.16
CA HIS A 204 26.75 -19.00 1.59
C HIS A 204 25.44 -18.24 1.36
N GLY A 205 24.43 -18.88 0.73
CA GLY A 205 23.11 -18.28 0.55
C GLY A 205 22.43 -17.95 1.89
N THR A 206 22.56 -18.82 2.89
CA THR A 206 22.07 -18.55 4.25
C THR A 206 22.75 -17.33 4.87
N LYS A 207 24.08 -17.17 4.68
CA LYS A 207 24.82 -16.01 5.19
C LYS A 207 24.40 -14.69 4.52
N VAL A 208 24.19 -14.68 3.20
CA VAL A 208 23.72 -13.48 2.48
C VAL A 208 22.38 -13.02 3.05
N ILE A 209 21.44 -13.95 3.26
CA ILE A 209 20.12 -13.59 3.80
C ILE A 209 20.22 -13.20 5.26
N GLU A 210 21.04 -13.89 6.05
CA GLU A 210 21.30 -13.51 7.43
C GLU A 210 21.87 -12.09 7.50
N GLN A 211 22.77 -11.69 6.61
CA GLN A 211 23.27 -10.31 6.51
C GLN A 211 22.18 -9.32 6.09
N VAL A 212 21.34 -9.68 5.11
CA VAL A 212 20.19 -8.85 4.70
C VAL A 212 19.23 -8.64 5.89
N LEU A 213 18.89 -9.71 6.62
CA LEU A 213 17.99 -9.64 7.77
C LEU A 213 18.61 -8.90 8.95
N LYS A 214 19.91 -9.11 9.22
CA LYS A 214 20.66 -8.38 10.25
C LYS A 214 20.91 -6.92 9.89
N SER A 215 20.79 -6.54 8.62
CA SER A 215 20.81 -5.12 8.24
C SER A 215 19.49 -4.40 8.51
N ASN A 216 18.39 -5.12 8.78
CA ASN A 216 17.09 -4.49 9.04
C ASN A 216 17.09 -3.59 10.28
N PRO A 217 17.57 -4.01 11.48
CA PRO A 217 17.63 -3.12 12.64
C PRO A 217 18.32 -1.79 12.36
N LEU A 218 19.39 -1.80 11.56
CA LEU A 218 20.07 -0.58 11.12
C LEU A 218 19.17 0.32 10.27
N LEU A 219 18.52 -0.24 9.25
CA LEU A 219 17.57 0.51 8.41
C LEU A 219 16.33 0.97 9.19
N GLU A 220 15.87 0.20 10.17
CA GLU A 220 14.76 0.56 11.04
C GLU A 220 15.17 1.71 11.98
N SER A 221 16.37 1.68 12.55
CA SER A 221 16.88 2.76 13.43
C SER A 221 16.98 4.11 12.70
N PHE A 222 17.48 4.12 11.46
CA PHE A 222 17.67 5.34 10.67
C PHE A 222 16.50 5.69 9.72
N GLY A 223 15.57 4.77 9.49
CA GLY A 223 14.51 4.95 8.49
C GLY A 223 13.09 4.84 9.05
N ASN A 224 12.93 4.34 10.27
CA ASN A 224 11.63 4.26 10.92
C ASN A 224 11.46 5.30 12.03
N ALA A 225 10.20 5.64 12.29
CA ALA A 225 9.81 6.54 13.36
C ALA A 225 8.43 6.14 13.93
N LYS A 226 8.11 6.67 15.11
CA LYS A 226 6.76 6.58 15.70
C LYS A 226 5.82 7.56 15.01
N THR A 227 4.66 7.09 14.56
CA THR A 227 3.53 7.91 14.14
C THR A 227 2.36 7.71 15.11
N LYS A 228 1.29 8.52 14.97
CA LYS A 228 0.06 8.34 15.78
C LYS A 228 -0.55 6.94 15.69
N ARG A 229 -0.33 6.23 14.57
CA ARG A 229 -0.97 4.94 14.28
C ARG A 229 -0.04 3.73 14.47
N ASN A 230 1.27 3.92 14.52
CA ASN A 230 2.25 2.84 14.58
C ASN A 230 3.55 3.29 15.27
N ASP A 231 4.06 2.45 16.16
CA ASP A 231 5.28 2.73 16.92
C ASP A 231 6.57 2.54 16.12
N ASN A 232 6.54 1.71 15.08
CA ASN A 232 7.70 1.45 14.23
C ASN A 232 7.30 1.56 12.74
N SER A 233 7.08 2.79 12.26
CA SER A 233 6.64 3.07 10.89
C SER A 233 7.82 3.40 9.99
N SER A 234 8.04 2.61 8.94
CA SER A 234 8.99 2.98 7.88
C SER A 234 8.54 4.26 7.17
N ARG A 235 9.45 5.24 7.11
CA ARG A 235 9.27 6.54 6.44
C ARG A 235 10.15 6.68 5.20
N PHE A 236 10.45 5.53 4.60
CA PHE A 236 11.12 5.34 3.32
C PHE A 236 10.56 4.07 2.65
N GLY A 237 10.66 3.96 1.34
CA GLY A 237 10.41 2.73 0.60
C GLY A 237 11.69 1.91 0.49
N LYS A 238 11.59 0.60 0.67
CA LYS A 238 12.70 -0.35 0.57
C LYS A 238 12.42 -1.35 -0.54
N PHE A 239 13.32 -1.45 -1.50
CA PHE A 239 13.29 -2.47 -2.54
C PHE A 239 14.49 -3.40 -2.40
N ALA A 240 14.23 -4.60 -1.90
CA ALA A 240 15.26 -5.61 -1.69
C ALA A 240 15.24 -6.62 -2.84
N GLN A 241 16.25 -6.59 -3.69
CA GLN A 241 16.43 -7.49 -4.81
C GLN A 241 17.33 -8.66 -4.39
N LEU A 242 16.79 -9.86 -4.32
CA LEU A 242 17.57 -11.08 -4.11
C LEU A 242 18.14 -11.53 -5.45
N GLN A 243 19.45 -11.75 -5.51
CA GLN A 243 20.20 -12.05 -6.75
C GLN A 243 20.47 -13.55 -6.88
N PHE A 244 20.14 -14.12 -8.03
CA PHE A 244 20.27 -15.54 -8.31
C PHE A 244 21.22 -15.80 -9.49
N ASP A 245 21.94 -16.92 -9.41
CA ASP A 245 22.71 -17.43 -10.54
C ASP A 245 21.83 -18.21 -11.53
N ARG A 246 22.44 -18.63 -12.63
CA ARG A 246 21.79 -19.41 -13.69
C ARG A 246 21.20 -20.76 -13.21
N THR A 247 21.67 -21.30 -12.08
CA THR A 247 21.12 -22.53 -11.49
C THR A 247 19.89 -22.28 -10.61
N GLY A 248 19.65 -21.01 -10.28
CA GLY A 248 18.65 -20.56 -9.33
C GLY A 248 19.16 -20.52 -7.89
N SER A 249 20.47 -20.56 -7.66
CA SER A 249 21.07 -20.44 -6.33
C SER A 249 21.22 -18.98 -5.93
N LEU A 250 20.96 -18.67 -4.66
CA LEU A 250 21.10 -17.31 -4.15
C LEU A 250 22.59 -16.94 -4.01
N VAL A 251 23.01 -15.87 -4.68
CA VAL A 251 24.42 -15.42 -4.70
C VAL A 251 24.64 -14.06 -4.05
N GLY A 252 23.61 -13.23 -3.92
CA GLY A 252 23.73 -11.88 -3.36
C GLY A 252 22.39 -11.21 -3.15
N ALA A 253 22.42 -9.97 -2.69
CA ALA A 253 21.23 -9.12 -2.61
C ALA A 253 21.60 -7.65 -2.83
N LEU A 254 20.65 -6.85 -3.31
CA LEU A 254 20.77 -5.41 -3.47
C LEU A 254 19.59 -4.74 -2.75
N CYS A 255 19.87 -3.75 -1.91
CA CYS A 255 18.86 -2.95 -1.24
C CYS A 255 18.87 -1.54 -1.82
N GLU A 256 17.77 -1.16 -2.46
CA GLU A 256 17.53 0.20 -2.91
C GLU A 256 16.53 0.87 -1.98
N THR A 257 16.83 2.12 -1.59
CA THR A 257 15.94 2.92 -0.77
C THR A 257 15.41 4.09 -1.58
N TYR A 258 14.14 4.38 -1.39
CA TYR A 258 13.46 5.47 -2.07
C TYR A 258 12.68 6.30 -1.05
N LEU A 259 12.44 7.58 -1.35
CA LEU A 259 11.40 8.35 -0.67
C LEU A 259 11.58 8.53 0.85
N LEU A 260 12.82 8.78 1.31
CA LEU A 260 13.08 9.13 2.72
C LEU A 260 12.39 10.46 3.08
N GLU A 261 11.60 10.47 4.17
CA GLU A 261 10.90 11.65 4.67
C GLU A 261 11.88 12.64 5.33
N LYS A 262 12.52 13.49 4.51
CA LYS A 262 13.52 14.46 4.96
C LYS A 262 12.98 15.47 6.00
N SER A 263 11.73 15.90 5.87
CA SER A 263 11.14 16.92 6.74
C SER A 263 11.05 16.48 8.21
N ARG A 264 10.96 15.16 8.47
CA ARG A 264 10.90 14.59 9.83
C ARG A 264 12.11 14.92 10.69
N VAL A 265 13.28 15.09 10.07
CA VAL A 265 14.54 15.39 10.78
C VAL A 265 14.43 16.67 11.60
N VAL A 266 13.69 17.67 11.09
CA VAL A 266 13.63 19.02 11.67
C VAL A 266 12.28 19.38 12.28
N GLY A 267 11.24 18.57 12.05
CA GLY A 267 9.92 18.79 12.64
C GLY A 267 9.03 17.56 12.61
N GLN A 268 8.18 17.42 13.62
CA GLN A 268 7.23 16.31 13.78
C GLN A 268 5.83 16.84 14.12
N ALA A 269 4.80 16.08 13.73
CA ALA A 269 3.45 16.36 14.18
C ALA A 269 3.28 15.96 15.65
N SER A 270 2.33 16.60 16.35
CA SER A 270 2.02 16.26 17.75
C SER A 270 1.69 14.77 17.89
N GLY A 271 2.37 14.10 18.84
CA GLY A 271 2.23 12.66 19.10
C GLY A 271 3.13 11.76 18.24
N GLU A 272 4.02 12.30 17.42
CA GLU A 272 4.99 11.55 16.63
C GLU A 272 6.42 11.72 17.16
N ARG A 273 7.31 10.75 16.87
CA ARG A 273 8.75 10.86 17.12
C ARG A 273 9.51 11.22 15.84
N ASN A 274 10.73 11.70 16.02
CA ASN A 274 11.76 11.70 14.99
C ASN A 274 12.23 10.24 14.71
N TYR A 275 13.22 10.05 13.84
CA TYR A 275 13.82 8.73 13.60
C TYR A 275 14.41 8.14 14.89
N HIS A 276 14.29 6.81 15.05
CA HIS A 276 14.63 6.14 16.31
C HIS A 276 16.08 6.35 16.75
N ILE A 277 17.02 6.44 15.82
CA ILE A 277 18.44 6.68 16.12
C ILE A 277 18.67 7.92 16.99
N PHE A 278 17.87 8.98 16.83
CA PHE A 278 18.02 10.21 17.60
C PHE A 278 17.60 10.06 19.06
N TYR A 279 16.84 9.02 19.40
CA TYR A 279 16.49 8.69 20.78
C TYR A 279 17.45 7.63 21.34
N GLN A 280 17.79 6.63 20.52
CA GLN A 280 18.75 5.57 20.86
C GLN A 280 20.12 6.12 21.25
N ILE A 281 20.58 7.22 20.64
CA ILE A 281 21.87 7.84 20.97
C ILE A 281 21.99 8.28 22.44
N PHE A 282 20.86 8.63 23.09
CA PHE A 282 20.83 8.99 24.52
C PHE A 282 20.90 7.77 25.45
N CYS A 283 20.85 6.55 24.91
CA CYS A 283 21.08 5.32 25.67
C CYS A 283 22.57 4.95 25.76
N LEU A 284 23.46 5.72 25.12
CA LEU A 284 24.91 5.56 25.26
C LEU A 284 25.38 5.87 26.68
N ALA A 285 26.55 5.33 27.05
CA ALA A 285 27.16 5.64 28.34
C ALA A 285 27.44 7.14 28.48
N GLU A 286 27.31 7.69 29.70
CA GLU A 286 27.45 9.12 29.98
C GLU A 286 28.79 9.69 29.49
N ALA A 287 29.89 8.95 29.66
CA ALA A 287 31.20 9.34 29.13
C ALA A 287 31.19 9.50 27.60
N ARG A 288 30.49 8.62 26.88
CA ARG A 288 30.38 8.66 25.43
C ARG A 288 29.46 9.80 24.97
N MET A 289 28.38 10.07 25.68
CA MET A 289 27.53 11.23 25.40
C MET A 289 28.29 12.56 25.59
N ALA A 290 29.13 12.65 26.62
CA ALA A 290 29.98 13.82 26.85
C ALA A 290 30.99 14.04 25.71
N GLU A 291 31.60 12.97 25.18
CA GLU A 291 32.46 13.03 23.98
C GLU A 291 31.69 13.53 22.75
N LEU A 292 30.43 13.12 22.61
CA LEU A 292 29.52 13.53 21.53
C LEU A 292 28.89 14.92 21.76
N ARG A 293 29.31 15.66 22.81
CA ARG A 293 28.74 16.97 23.18
C ARG A 293 27.22 16.91 23.34
N LEU A 294 26.73 15.79 23.88
CA LEU A 294 25.34 15.62 24.24
C LEU A 294 25.17 15.79 25.74
N HIS A 295 24.31 16.74 26.13
CA HIS A 295 24.05 17.07 27.53
C HIS A 295 22.56 16.90 27.82
N GLY A 296 22.22 16.18 28.90
CA GLY A 296 20.84 15.88 29.25
C GLY A 296 20.28 14.68 28.48
N ASP A 297 19.03 14.81 28.03
CA ASP A 297 18.27 13.75 27.37
C ASP A 297 17.55 14.25 26.10
N ALA A 298 16.72 13.40 25.49
CA ALA A 298 15.95 13.75 24.30
C ALA A 298 14.99 14.94 24.48
N THR A 299 14.58 15.30 25.71
CA THR A 299 13.74 16.49 25.94
C THR A 299 14.52 17.79 25.82
N SER A 300 15.86 17.70 25.89
CA SER A 300 16.76 18.86 25.89
C SER A 300 17.07 19.40 24.48
N TYR A 301 16.71 18.66 23.42
CA TYR A 301 17.06 19.01 22.04
C TYR A 301 15.82 19.27 21.18
N LYS A 302 15.77 20.42 20.51
CA LYS A 302 14.64 20.94 19.72
C LYS A 302 14.11 19.97 18.66
N TYR A 303 14.99 19.26 17.95
CA TYR A 303 14.58 18.35 16.89
C TYR A 303 13.95 17.05 17.39
N VAL A 304 14.00 16.76 18.68
CA VAL A 304 13.46 15.52 19.26
C VAL A 304 12.50 15.75 20.44
N SER A 305 12.56 16.92 21.07
CA SER A 305 11.81 17.25 22.29
C SER A 305 10.30 17.13 22.11
N GLY A 306 9.76 17.58 20.96
CA GLY A 306 8.34 17.48 20.64
C GLY A 306 7.80 16.04 20.56
N GLY A 307 8.68 15.06 20.34
CA GLY A 307 8.35 13.63 20.34
C GLY A 307 8.88 12.85 21.55
N ALA A 308 9.64 13.48 22.44
CA ALA A 308 10.28 12.80 23.57
C ALA A 308 9.25 12.26 24.58
N GLU A 309 8.12 12.94 24.74
CA GLU A 309 6.99 12.50 25.57
C GLU A 309 6.18 11.34 24.95
N ALA A 310 6.43 11.01 23.68
CA ALA A 310 5.71 9.96 22.99
C ALA A 310 6.32 8.58 23.32
N GLU A 311 5.93 8.01 24.45
CA GLU A 311 6.40 6.69 24.91
C GLU A 311 6.17 5.59 23.85
N LEU A 312 7.20 4.76 23.61
CA LEU A 312 7.06 3.55 22.79
C LEU A 312 6.55 2.39 23.65
N SER A 313 5.41 1.81 23.30
CA SER A 313 4.87 0.68 24.07
C SER A 313 5.64 -0.61 23.77
N GLY A 314 6.37 -1.12 24.76
CA GLY A 314 7.04 -2.42 24.69
C GLY A 314 8.33 -2.45 23.84
N ILE A 315 8.90 -1.29 23.53
CA ILE A 315 10.17 -1.17 22.81
C ILE A 315 11.18 -0.49 23.74
N ASP A 316 12.34 -1.12 23.92
CA ASP A 316 13.46 -0.59 24.71
C ASP A 316 14.51 0.01 23.77
N ASP A 317 14.64 1.35 23.79
CA ASP A 317 15.61 2.09 22.97
C ASP A 317 17.06 1.61 23.23
N LEU A 318 17.39 1.13 24.45
CA LEU A 318 18.72 0.58 24.76
C LEU A 318 18.94 -0.77 24.08
N GLN A 319 17.92 -1.63 24.05
CA GLN A 319 18.00 -2.90 23.33
C GLN A 319 18.13 -2.66 21.82
N CYS A 320 17.30 -1.76 21.26
CA CYS A 320 17.36 -1.40 19.85
C CYS A 320 18.70 -0.76 19.45
N LEU A 321 19.33 0.03 20.34
CA LEU A 321 20.68 0.54 20.11
C LEU A 321 21.70 -0.60 19.98
N LYS A 322 21.64 -1.60 20.86
CA LYS A 322 22.53 -2.78 20.79
C LYS A 322 22.35 -3.55 19.50
N GLU A 323 21.09 -3.79 19.11
CA GLU A 323 20.77 -4.46 17.84
C GLU A 323 21.28 -3.65 16.63
N THR A 324 21.27 -2.32 16.72
CA THR A 324 21.82 -1.43 15.70
C THR A 324 23.34 -1.52 15.64
N GLN A 325 24.03 -1.54 16.78
CA GLN A 325 25.49 -1.71 16.86
C GLN A 325 25.92 -3.09 16.33
N ASP A 326 25.22 -4.16 16.73
CA ASP A 326 25.46 -5.52 16.22
C ASP A 326 25.27 -5.57 14.70
N ALA A 327 24.27 -4.86 14.16
CA ALA A 327 24.04 -4.75 12.72
C ALA A 327 25.20 -4.04 12.00
N LEU A 328 25.72 -2.93 12.56
CA LEU A 328 26.87 -2.21 12.02
C LEU A 328 28.11 -3.14 11.93
N ASP A 329 28.37 -3.91 12.99
CA ASP A 329 29.47 -4.88 13.03
C ASP A 329 29.32 -5.98 11.95
N VAL A 330 28.10 -6.52 11.78
CA VAL A 330 27.80 -7.58 10.80
C VAL A 330 28.00 -7.11 9.35
N ILE A 331 27.69 -5.85 9.06
CA ILE A 331 27.89 -5.24 7.74
C ILE A 331 29.39 -4.92 7.50
N GLY A 332 30.21 -4.93 8.55
CA GLY A 332 31.63 -4.63 8.47
C GLY A 332 31.93 -3.14 8.54
N ILE A 333 31.09 -2.37 9.24
CA ILE A 333 31.35 -0.96 9.55
C ILE A 333 32.31 -0.90 10.75
N THR A 334 33.48 -0.30 10.55
CA THR A 334 34.54 -0.29 11.57
C THR A 334 34.16 0.58 12.75
N LEU A 335 34.79 0.38 13.92
CA LEU A 335 34.52 1.20 15.11
C LEU A 335 34.77 2.71 14.85
N GLU A 336 35.76 3.04 14.02
CA GLU A 336 36.02 4.42 13.59
C GLU A 336 34.87 4.99 12.74
N GLU A 337 34.35 4.20 11.80
CA GLU A 337 33.17 4.57 11.01
C GLU A 337 31.91 4.70 11.89
N GLN A 338 31.71 3.79 12.86
CA GLN A 338 30.62 3.87 13.83
C GLN A 338 30.68 5.15 14.65
N ASN A 339 31.88 5.53 15.10
CA ASN A 339 32.09 6.79 15.82
C ASN A 339 31.72 7.99 14.95
N ALA A 340 32.14 8.02 13.69
CA ALA A 340 31.78 9.10 12.75
C ALA A 340 30.26 9.16 12.50
N ILE A 341 29.56 8.02 12.44
CA ILE A 341 28.10 7.98 12.32
C ILE A 341 27.45 8.66 13.54
N PHE A 342 27.84 8.28 14.76
CA PHE A 342 27.30 8.90 15.98
C PHE A 342 27.68 10.38 16.12
N GLU A 343 28.87 10.78 15.68
CA GLU A 343 29.30 12.19 15.62
C GLU A 343 28.41 13.01 14.68
N ILE A 344 28.05 12.49 13.50
CA ILE A 344 27.12 13.17 12.58
C ILE A 344 25.72 13.27 13.18
N VAL A 345 25.21 12.20 13.80
CA VAL A 345 23.89 12.22 14.45
C VAL A 345 23.86 13.24 15.60
N ALA A 346 24.90 13.29 16.44
CA ALA A 346 25.03 14.27 17.49
C ALA A 346 25.21 15.70 16.95
N ALA A 347 25.92 15.87 15.83
CA ALA A 347 26.06 17.16 15.16
C ALA A 347 24.72 17.68 14.63
N ILE A 348 23.86 16.80 14.09
CA ILE A 348 22.50 17.17 13.66
C ILE A 348 21.67 17.69 14.84
N LEU A 349 21.74 17.03 16.00
CA LEU A 349 21.04 17.48 17.21
C LEU A 349 21.55 18.85 17.67
N ASN A 350 22.87 19.05 17.71
CA ASN A 350 23.47 20.34 18.05
C ASN A 350 23.14 21.44 17.02
N VAL A 351 23.09 21.12 15.72
CA VAL A 351 22.67 22.05 14.67
C VAL A 351 21.29 22.63 14.98
N GLY A 352 20.34 21.81 15.46
CA GLY A 352 18.99 22.27 15.82
C GLY A 352 18.93 23.32 16.93
N GLU A 353 19.93 23.35 17.80
CA GLU A 353 20.03 24.30 18.90
C GLU A 353 20.58 25.67 18.47
N ALA A 354 21.12 25.81 17.26
CA ALA A 354 21.63 27.08 16.77
C ALA A 354 20.51 28.13 16.65
N ASN A 355 20.65 29.23 17.41
CA ASN A 355 19.66 30.31 17.50
C ASN A 355 20.21 31.60 16.87
N PHE A 356 19.47 32.15 15.92
CA PHE A 356 19.86 33.34 15.17
C PHE A 356 19.09 34.57 15.66
N GLN A 357 19.82 35.65 15.94
CA GLN A 357 19.25 36.94 16.33
C GLN A 357 19.66 38.03 15.34
N GLN A 358 18.76 38.97 15.06
CA GLN A 358 19.02 40.04 14.11
C GLN A 358 19.73 41.21 14.79
N THR A 359 20.74 41.76 14.11
CA THR A 359 21.56 42.87 14.65
C THR A 359 21.04 44.21 14.12
N GLY A 360 20.25 44.94 14.91
CA GLY A 360 19.81 46.31 14.58
C GLY A 360 18.97 46.43 13.29
N SER A 361 19.06 47.58 12.60
CA SER A 361 18.32 47.87 11.35
C SER A 361 18.97 47.29 10.08
N GLU A 362 19.95 46.39 10.21
CA GLU A 362 20.63 45.76 9.08
C GLU A 362 20.05 44.37 8.79
N GLU A 363 20.14 43.93 7.54
CA GLU A 363 19.70 42.59 7.08
C GLU A 363 20.61 41.43 7.56
N ARG A 364 21.43 41.65 8.60
CA ARG A 364 22.41 40.67 9.11
C ARG A 364 21.96 40.04 10.43
N CYS A 365 22.12 38.73 10.56
CA CYS A 365 21.96 38.02 11.83
C CYS A 365 23.32 37.56 12.41
N HIS A 366 23.30 37.20 13.68
CA HIS A 366 24.39 36.53 14.39
C HIS A 366 23.87 35.33 15.17
N VAL A 367 24.75 34.39 15.50
CA VAL A 367 24.42 33.25 16.37
C VAL A 367 24.45 33.72 17.83
N SER A 368 23.37 33.51 18.56
CA SER A 368 23.24 33.94 19.96
C SER A 368 23.90 33.01 20.97
N ASN A 369 24.13 31.76 20.59
CA ASN A 369 24.77 30.70 21.37
C ASN A 369 25.99 30.13 20.62
N GLU A 370 27.11 30.85 20.69
CA GLU A 370 28.34 30.48 19.98
C GLU A 370 28.97 29.15 20.44
N ASP A 371 28.70 28.72 21.67
CA ASP A 371 29.12 27.42 22.20
C ASP A 371 28.61 26.24 21.35
N ILE A 372 27.40 26.38 20.78
CA ILE A 372 26.85 25.37 19.87
C ILE A 372 27.63 25.30 18.56
N VAL A 373 28.10 26.44 18.03
CA VAL A 373 28.90 26.46 16.80
C VAL A 373 30.24 25.74 17.01
N GLU A 374 30.86 25.93 18.18
CA GLU A 374 32.08 25.22 18.57
C GLU A 374 31.84 23.70 18.70
N ASN A 375 30.72 23.30 19.32
CA ASN A 375 30.34 21.89 19.43
C ASN A 375 30.15 21.23 18.05
N ILE A 376 29.42 21.90 17.13
CA ILE A 376 29.19 21.40 15.78
C ILE A 376 30.51 21.28 15.01
N ALA A 377 31.36 22.32 15.07
CA ALA A 377 32.66 22.32 14.41
C ALA A 377 33.58 21.22 14.94
N HIS A 378 33.55 20.95 16.24
CA HIS A 378 34.31 19.85 16.87
C HIS A 378 33.83 18.49 16.39
N LEU A 379 32.51 18.23 16.39
CA LEU A 379 31.93 16.95 15.96
C LEU A 379 32.16 16.67 14.47
N LEU A 380 31.98 17.70 13.62
CA LEU A 380 32.20 17.58 12.18
C LEU A 380 33.68 17.70 11.79
N GLN A 381 34.55 18.05 12.73
CA GLN A 381 35.97 18.33 12.52
C GLN A 381 36.21 19.33 11.38
N THR A 382 35.45 20.44 11.40
CA THR A 382 35.52 21.53 10.42
C THR A 382 36.05 22.81 11.06
N ASP A 383 36.56 23.72 10.25
CA ASP A 383 36.96 25.05 10.70
C ASP A 383 35.76 25.86 11.22
N ILE A 384 35.88 26.44 12.42
CA ILE A 384 34.82 27.16 13.13
C ILE A 384 34.38 28.40 12.35
N GLU A 385 35.33 29.18 11.83
CA GLU A 385 35.02 30.41 11.09
C GLU A 385 34.32 30.10 9.76
N SER A 386 34.75 29.05 9.08
CA SER A 386 34.13 28.58 7.85
C SER A 386 32.71 28.08 8.10
N LEU A 387 32.47 27.35 9.21
CA LEU A 387 31.11 26.94 9.62
C LEU A 387 30.24 28.16 9.94
N ARG A 388 30.74 29.11 10.73
CA ARG A 388 30.00 30.33 11.09
C ARG A 388 29.60 31.12 9.84
N ARG A 389 30.54 31.33 8.92
CA ARG A 389 30.27 32.00 7.64
C ARG A 389 29.20 31.27 6.84
N THR A 390 29.26 29.94 6.80
CA THR A 390 28.29 29.12 6.05
C THR A 390 26.88 29.18 6.66
N LEU A 391 26.75 29.41 7.97
CA LEU A 391 25.45 29.55 8.64
C LEU A 391 24.84 30.95 8.49
N LEU A 392 25.67 31.99 8.34
CA LEU A 392 25.24 33.39 8.35
C LEU A 392 25.26 34.06 6.98
N GLU A 393 25.96 33.48 6.01
CA GLU A 393 26.14 34.05 4.69
C GLU A 393 25.83 33.00 3.61
N ARG A 394 25.40 33.48 2.44
CA ARG A 394 25.17 32.64 1.26
C ARG A 394 25.98 33.16 0.09
N SER A 395 26.81 32.30 -0.49
CA SER A 395 27.45 32.62 -1.76
C SER A 395 26.51 32.37 -2.94
N ILE A 396 26.42 33.35 -3.83
CA ILE A 396 25.64 33.30 -5.06
C ILE A 396 26.60 33.51 -6.22
N THR A 397 26.55 32.62 -7.22
CA THR A 397 27.36 32.71 -8.43
C THR A 397 26.50 33.20 -9.59
N ALA A 398 26.71 34.43 -10.05
CA ALA A 398 26.03 34.96 -11.23
C ALA A 398 27.04 35.05 -12.40
N GLY A 399 26.88 34.18 -13.39
CA GLY A 399 27.83 34.11 -14.51
C GLY A 399 29.20 33.60 -14.06
N SER A 400 30.24 34.43 -14.21
CA SER A 400 31.62 34.14 -13.79
C SER A 400 32.00 34.74 -12.43
N GLU A 401 31.12 35.51 -11.80
CA GLU A 401 31.39 36.21 -10.53
C GLU A 401 30.60 35.58 -9.37
N SER A 402 31.27 35.36 -8.24
CA SER A 402 30.67 34.89 -6.99
C SER A 402 30.59 36.03 -5.98
N TYR A 403 29.40 36.33 -5.48
CA TYR A 403 29.14 37.33 -4.44
C TYR A 403 28.55 36.65 -3.20
N THR A 404 28.85 37.17 -2.02
CA THR A 404 28.35 36.62 -0.76
C THR A 404 27.37 37.61 -0.13
N ILE A 405 26.17 37.13 0.19
CA ILE A 405 25.12 37.93 0.80
C ILE A 405 24.92 37.47 2.25
N PRO A 406 24.84 38.39 3.22
CA PRO A 406 24.44 38.03 4.59
C PRO A 406 22.98 37.59 4.63
N LEU A 407 22.66 36.71 5.58
CA LEU A 407 21.32 36.19 5.79
C LEU A 407 20.64 36.89 6.98
N ASN A 408 19.32 37.04 6.87
CA ASN A 408 18.48 37.41 8.01
C ASN A 408 18.22 36.20 8.92
N ALA A 409 17.62 36.40 10.09
CA ALA A 409 17.44 35.34 11.09
C ALA A 409 16.54 34.19 10.62
N GLU A 410 15.51 34.48 9.80
CA GLU A 410 14.62 33.47 9.22
C GLU A 410 15.36 32.63 8.17
N GLN A 411 16.06 33.28 7.24
CA GLN A 411 16.87 32.62 6.22
C GLN A 411 17.99 31.75 6.81
N ALA A 412 18.63 32.21 7.89
CA ALA A 412 19.63 31.43 8.61
C ALA A 412 19.02 30.21 9.33
N SER A 413 17.80 30.34 9.85
CA SER A 413 17.05 29.23 10.45
C SER A 413 16.66 28.18 9.40
N ASP A 414 16.19 28.61 8.22
CA ASP A 414 15.91 27.74 7.09
C ASP A 414 17.18 26.99 6.65
N LEU A 415 18.31 27.70 6.66
CA LEU A 415 19.60 27.17 6.27
C LEU A 415 20.13 26.13 7.27
N ARG A 416 19.96 26.37 8.57
CA ARG A 416 20.21 25.37 9.64
C ARG A 416 19.42 24.10 9.40
N ASP A 417 18.12 24.22 9.11
CA ASP A 417 17.26 23.07 8.90
C ASP A 417 17.61 22.34 7.58
N ALA A 418 18.01 23.07 6.54
CA ALA A 418 18.53 22.49 5.31
C ALA A 418 19.83 21.70 5.53
N LEU A 419 20.74 22.20 6.38
CA LEU A 419 21.97 21.50 6.77
C LEU A 419 21.66 20.19 7.48
N ALA A 420 20.79 20.22 8.49
CA ALA A 420 20.38 19.02 9.24
C ALA A 420 19.79 17.95 8.32
N LYS A 421 18.84 18.32 7.44
CA LYS A 421 18.24 17.43 6.44
C LYS A 421 19.29 16.85 5.48
N GLY A 422 20.22 17.69 5.03
CA GLY A 422 21.27 17.31 4.08
C GLY A 422 22.31 16.36 4.68
N MET A 423 22.70 16.56 5.95
CA MET A 423 23.58 15.65 6.68
C MET A 423 22.94 14.28 6.87
N TYR A 424 21.69 14.26 7.33
CA TYR A 424 20.96 13.01 7.58
C TYR A 424 20.74 12.20 6.30
N THR A 425 20.33 12.86 5.22
CA THR A 425 20.08 12.20 3.93
C THR A 425 21.36 11.53 3.41
N GLN A 426 22.50 12.24 3.45
CA GLN A 426 23.77 11.70 2.96
C GLN A 426 24.31 10.59 3.83
N LEU A 427 24.13 10.68 5.15
CA LEU A 427 24.45 9.60 6.07
C LEU A 427 23.62 8.34 5.76
N PHE A 428 22.31 8.51 5.56
CA PHE A 428 21.42 7.40 5.22
C PHE A 428 21.79 6.75 3.89
N ASP A 429 22.02 7.54 2.84
CA ASP A 429 22.45 7.04 1.52
C ASP A 429 23.79 6.29 1.62
N TRP A 430 24.73 6.79 2.42
CA TRP A 430 26.00 6.13 2.66
C TRP A 430 25.84 4.81 3.41
N LEU A 431 24.98 4.74 4.44
CA LEU A 431 24.67 3.49 5.15
C LEU A 431 24.10 2.43 4.19
N VAL A 432 23.16 2.83 3.33
CA VAL A 432 22.59 1.94 2.30
C VAL A 432 23.66 1.46 1.32
N HIS A 433 24.58 2.35 0.92
CA HIS A 433 25.71 1.98 0.08
C HIS A 433 26.64 0.95 0.76
N ARG A 434 26.94 1.14 2.05
CA ARG A 434 27.76 0.20 2.84
C ARG A 434 27.08 -1.15 3.02
N ILE A 435 25.77 -1.16 3.28
CA ILE A 435 24.98 -2.40 3.29
C ILE A 435 25.18 -3.12 1.95
N ASN A 436 24.95 -2.43 0.82
CA ASN A 436 25.09 -3.02 -0.50
C ASN A 436 26.50 -3.52 -0.81
N GLN A 437 27.56 -2.86 -0.33
CA GLN A 437 28.92 -3.37 -0.47
C GLN A 437 29.14 -4.71 0.25
N ALA A 438 28.43 -4.95 1.36
CA ALA A 438 28.52 -6.19 2.13
C ALA A 438 27.69 -7.33 1.54
N ILE A 439 26.49 -7.04 0.97
CA ILE A 439 25.53 -8.07 0.53
C ILE A 439 25.47 -8.31 -0.99
N CYS A 440 25.91 -7.34 -1.81
CA CYS A 440 25.74 -7.41 -3.26
C CYS A 440 26.78 -8.29 -3.93
N SER A 441 26.32 -9.23 -4.76
CA SER A 441 27.21 -9.99 -5.63
C SER A 441 27.36 -9.29 -6.97
N THR A 442 28.61 -9.15 -7.41
CA THR A 442 28.96 -8.64 -8.74
C THR A 442 29.32 -9.75 -9.72
N ARG A 443 29.27 -11.01 -9.29
CA ARG A 443 29.68 -12.18 -10.09
C ARG A 443 28.51 -13.16 -10.19
N ASN A 444 28.32 -13.71 -11.39
CA ASN A 444 27.36 -14.78 -11.67
C ASN A 444 25.89 -14.44 -11.33
N VAL A 445 25.49 -13.17 -11.42
CA VAL A 445 24.09 -12.77 -11.28
C VAL A 445 23.42 -12.87 -12.65
N GLU A 446 22.37 -13.67 -12.76
CA GLU A 446 21.58 -13.85 -13.99
C GLU A 446 20.20 -13.19 -13.86
N THR A 447 19.51 -13.46 -12.76
CA THR A 447 18.14 -12.97 -12.49
C THR A 447 17.99 -12.48 -11.06
N HIS A 448 16.94 -11.73 -10.78
CA HIS A 448 16.60 -11.30 -9.43
C HIS A 448 15.11 -11.41 -9.09
N ILE A 449 14.82 -11.52 -7.79
CA ILE A 449 13.47 -11.38 -7.23
C ILE A 449 13.47 -10.14 -6.33
N GLY A 450 12.77 -9.10 -6.75
CA GLY A 450 12.56 -7.87 -6.01
C GLY A 450 11.44 -7.99 -4.99
N LEU A 451 11.67 -7.57 -3.76
CA LEU A 451 10.67 -7.44 -2.71
C LEU A 451 10.52 -5.96 -2.38
N LEU A 452 9.40 -5.36 -2.79
CA LEU A 452 9.11 -3.95 -2.52
C LEU A 452 8.28 -3.83 -1.23
N ASP A 453 8.88 -3.26 -0.19
CA ASP A 453 8.20 -2.77 1.02
C ASP A 453 7.99 -1.27 0.86
N ILE A 454 6.76 -0.87 0.56
CA ILE A 454 6.41 0.54 0.39
C ILE A 454 5.20 0.90 1.25
N PHE A 455 5.16 2.14 1.72
CA PHE A 455 3.99 2.70 2.38
C PHE A 455 2.75 2.62 1.48
N GLY A 456 1.59 2.39 2.10
CA GLY A 456 0.29 2.44 1.43
C GLY A 456 -0.18 3.89 1.22
N PHE A 457 -1.38 4.03 0.65
CA PHE A 457 -2.06 5.30 0.52
C PHE A 457 -2.34 5.91 1.91
N GLU A 458 -2.12 7.22 2.08
CA GLU A 458 -2.32 7.93 3.34
C GLU A 458 -3.42 9.00 3.21
N SER A 459 -4.39 8.95 4.11
CA SER A 459 -5.41 10.00 4.26
C SER A 459 -5.63 10.29 5.75
N PHE A 460 -5.35 11.53 6.15
CA PHE A 460 -5.48 12.04 7.51
C PHE A 460 -6.37 13.28 7.57
N ASP A 461 -6.67 13.76 8.77
CA ASP A 461 -7.42 15.00 8.99
C ASP A 461 -6.74 16.24 8.37
N THR A 462 -5.41 16.21 8.24
CA THR A 462 -4.62 17.27 7.59
C THR A 462 -3.54 16.62 6.74
N ASN A 463 -3.63 16.78 5.41
CA ASN A 463 -2.70 16.21 4.45
C ASN A 463 -1.82 17.32 3.84
N GLY A 464 -0.50 17.12 3.88
CA GLY A 464 0.48 18.09 3.38
C GLY A 464 1.18 17.64 2.10
N PHE A 465 2.35 18.24 1.87
CA PHE A 465 3.23 17.94 0.75
C PHE A 465 3.71 16.48 0.76
N GLU A 466 4.01 15.95 1.95
CA GLU A 466 4.47 14.58 2.14
C GLU A 466 3.40 13.56 1.73
N GLN A 467 2.15 13.75 2.17
CA GLN A 467 1.03 12.91 1.77
C GLN A 467 0.79 12.98 0.26
N LEU A 468 0.92 14.16 -0.38
CA LEU A 468 0.78 14.28 -1.83
C LEU A 468 1.82 13.42 -2.56
N CYS A 469 3.07 13.43 -2.11
CA CYS A 469 4.13 12.59 -2.68
C CYS A 469 3.83 11.10 -2.46
N ILE A 470 3.44 10.71 -1.25
CA ILE A 470 3.08 9.33 -0.89
C ILE A 470 1.92 8.81 -1.75
N ASN A 471 0.86 9.60 -1.89
CA ASN A 471 -0.32 9.24 -2.65
C ASN A 471 -0.04 9.22 -4.16
N TYR A 472 0.82 10.10 -4.66
CA TYR A 472 1.31 10.04 -6.04
C TYR A 472 2.07 8.74 -6.33
N ALA A 473 2.94 8.27 -5.43
CA ALA A 473 3.60 6.97 -5.58
C ALA A 473 2.60 5.81 -5.59
N ASN A 474 1.60 5.85 -4.71
CA ASN A 474 0.55 4.83 -4.69
C ASN A 474 -0.32 4.85 -5.95
N GLU A 475 -0.61 6.02 -6.52
CA GLU A 475 -1.35 6.17 -7.79
C GLU A 475 -0.60 5.50 -8.96
N LYS A 476 0.73 5.67 -9.02
CA LYS A 476 1.62 5.01 -10.00
C LYS A 476 1.66 3.50 -9.84
N LEU A 477 1.82 3.01 -8.61
CA LEU A 477 1.82 1.58 -8.32
C LEU A 477 0.46 0.95 -8.61
N GLN A 478 -0.63 1.67 -8.33
CA GLN A 478 -1.99 1.24 -8.63
C GLN A 478 -2.23 1.15 -10.14
N GLN A 479 -1.67 2.08 -10.94
CA GLN A 479 -1.76 2.00 -12.40
C GLN A 479 -1.14 0.70 -12.94
N LYS A 480 0.09 0.39 -12.50
CA LYS A 480 0.77 -0.86 -12.89
C LYS A 480 -0.04 -2.09 -12.45
N PHE A 481 -0.51 -2.08 -11.21
CA PHE A 481 -1.37 -3.14 -10.69
C PHE A 481 -2.64 -3.34 -11.52
N ASN A 482 -3.35 -2.27 -11.84
CA ASN A 482 -4.56 -2.34 -12.66
C ASN A 482 -4.24 -2.88 -14.07
N SER A 483 -3.11 -2.47 -14.66
CA SER A 483 -2.64 -2.96 -15.96
C SER A 483 -2.34 -4.47 -15.92
N ASP A 484 -1.70 -4.96 -14.87
CA ASP A 484 -1.35 -6.37 -14.73
C ASP A 484 -2.60 -7.23 -14.48
N VAL A 485 -3.49 -6.82 -13.57
CA VAL A 485 -4.78 -7.49 -13.34
C VAL A 485 -5.60 -7.54 -14.64
N PHE A 486 -5.61 -6.46 -15.41
CA PHE A 486 -6.33 -6.42 -16.68
C PHE A 486 -5.73 -7.39 -17.71
N LYS A 487 -4.39 -7.47 -17.83
CA LYS A 487 -3.72 -8.43 -18.70
C LYS A 487 -4.01 -9.88 -18.30
N ASP A 488 -4.02 -10.17 -17.00
CA ASP A 488 -4.35 -11.51 -16.50
C ASP A 488 -5.78 -11.91 -16.89
N VAL A 489 -6.74 -10.99 -16.76
CA VAL A 489 -8.14 -11.20 -17.20
C VAL A 489 -8.21 -11.41 -18.72
N GLN A 490 -7.46 -10.64 -19.50
CA GLN A 490 -7.40 -10.83 -20.96
C GLN A 490 -6.83 -12.20 -21.32
N GLN A 491 -5.77 -12.65 -20.63
CA GLN A 491 -5.18 -13.96 -20.87
C GLN A 491 -6.17 -15.09 -20.54
N GLU A 492 -6.90 -15.00 -19.42
CA GLU A 492 -7.96 -15.97 -19.08
C GLU A 492 -9.01 -16.04 -20.21
N TYR A 493 -9.40 -14.89 -20.77
CA TYR A 493 -10.41 -14.87 -21.83
C TYR A 493 -9.87 -15.45 -23.13
N VAL A 494 -8.60 -15.23 -23.46
CA VAL A 494 -7.95 -15.88 -24.61
C VAL A 494 -7.91 -17.39 -24.43
N ASP A 495 -7.51 -17.86 -23.24
CA ASP A 495 -7.42 -19.29 -22.93
C ASP A 495 -8.80 -19.98 -23.03
N GLU A 496 -9.84 -19.29 -22.56
CA GLU A 496 -11.25 -19.71 -22.59
C GLU A 496 -11.96 -19.41 -23.92
N GLU A 497 -11.28 -18.83 -24.91
CA GLU A 497 -11.83 -18.47 -26.24
C GLU A 497 -13.00 -17.46 -26.20
N ILE A 498 -12.94 -16.50 -25.28
CA ILE A 498 -13.91 -15.41 -25.09
C ILE A 498 -13.43 -14.13 -25.79
N PRO A 499 -14.30 -13.39 -26.52
CA PRO A 499 -13.92 -12.14 -27.19
C PRO A 499 -13.48 -11.04 -26.22
N LEU A 500 -12.28 -10.49 -26.45
CA LEU A 500 -11.70 -9.42 -25.63
C LEU A 500 -12.45 -8.07 -25.73
N THR A 501 -13.27 -7.87 -26.76
CA THR A 501 -14.05 -6.63 -26.98
C THR A 501 -15.07 -6.36 -25.87
N LEU A 502 -15.34 -7.34 -25.01
CA LEU A 502 -16.29 -7.24 -23.90
C LEU A 502 -15.69 -6.61 -22.63
N VAL A 503 -14.37 -6.44 -22.55
CA VAL A 503 -13.70 -5.93 -21.34
C VAL A 503 -13.33 -4.45 -21.54
N THR A 504 -13.95 -3.57 -20.75
CA THR A 504 -13.58 -2.15 -20.65
C THR A 504 -12.84 -1.89 -19.34
N PHE A 505 -11.82 -1.01 -19.39
CA PHE A 505 -11.01 -0.64 -18.24
C PHE A 505 -10.88 0.89 -18.16
N GLU A 506 -11.15 1.45 -16.98
CA GLU A 506 -10.93 2.85 -16.67
C GLU A 506 -9.54 3.03 -16.04
N ASP A 507 -8.63 3.66 -16.80
CA ASP A 507 -7.27 3.95 -16.36
C ASP A 507 -7.24 5.20 -15.46
N ASN A 508 -6.37 5.19 -14.45
CA ASN A 508 -6.11 6.33 -13.57
C ASN A 508 -5.07 7.31 -14.13
N GLN A 509 -4.64 7.14 -15.40
CA GLN A 509 -3.77 8.07 -16.12
C GLN A 509 -4.16 9.56 -16.01
N PRO A 510 -5.45 9.96 -16.06
CA PRO A 510 -5.81 11.38 -15.89
C PRO A 510 -5.35 11.99 -14.56
N ILE A 511 -5.39 11.22 -13.48
CA ILE A 511 -4.93 11.66 -12.15
C ILE A 511 -3.39 11.77 -12.13
N LEU A 512 -2.70 10.85 -12.80
CA LEU A 512 -1.25 10.93 -12.96
C LEU A 512 -0.85 12.16 -13.77
N ASP A 513 -1.54 12.45 -14.88
CA ASP A 513 -1.29 13.64 -15.69
C ASP A 513 -1.54 14.94 -14.92
N LEU A 514 -2.54 14.96 -14.03
CA LEU A 514 -2.79 16.07 -13.11
C LEU A 514 -1.58 16.32 -12.17
N ILE A 515 -0.93 15.27 -11.67
CA ILE A 515 0.17 15.40 -10.71
C ILE A 515 1.52 15.63 -11.41
N GLU A 516 1.90 14.73 -12.33
CA GLU A 516 3.24 14.69 -12.96
C GLU A 516 3.29 15.20 -14.40
N GLY A 517 2.15 15.57 -14.98
CA GLY A 517 2.07 16.10 -16.34
C GLY A 517 2.89 17.38 -16.53
N ARG A 518 3.07 17.79 -17.80
CA ARG A 518 3.85 19.00 -18.14
C ARG A 518 3.26 20.27 -17.51
N MET A 519 1.94 20.32 -17.35
CA MET A 519 1.19 21.35 -16.65
C MET A 519 0.58 20.80 -15.34
N GLY A 520 1.21 19.79 -14.75
CA GLY A 520 0.76 19.15 -13.52
C GLY A 520 1.23 19.86 -12.25
N ILE A 521 0.72 19.43 -11.10
CA ILE A 521 1.00 20.01 -9.77
C ILE A 521 2.51 20.08 -9.50
N VAL A 522 3.26 19.00 -9.78
CA VAL A 522 4.72 18.96 -9.55
C VAL A 522 5.46 19.99 -10.40
N SER A 523 5.06 20.16 -11.66
CA SER A 523 5.69 21.15 -12.56
C SER A 523 5.41 22.57 -12.09
N MET A 524 4.15 22.86 -11.74
CA MET A 524 3.76 24.17 -11.22
C MET A 524 4.49 24.49 -9.91
N LEU A 525 4.60 23.51 -9.00
CA LEU A 525 5.32 23.69 -7.74
C LEU A 525 6.79 24.02 -7.97
N ASN A 526 7.44 23.35 -8.93
CA ASN A 526 8.83 23.61 -9.27
C ASN A 526 9.04 25.00 -9.88
N GLU A 527 8.11 25.47 -10.71
CA GLU A 527 8.15 26.84 -11.25
C GLU A 527 7.95 27.90 -10.16
N GLU A 528 7.04 27.67 -9.22
CA GLU A 528 6.75 28.60 -8.13
C GLU A 528 7.93 28.77 -7.18
N VAL A 529 8.64 27.69 -6.86
CA VAL A 529 9.85 27.76 -6.01
C VAL A 529 10.93 28.68 -6.58
N LEU A 530 10.95 28.88 -7.90
CA LEU A 530 11.91 29.76 -8.58
C LEU A 530 11.51 31.24 -8.58
N ARG A 531 10.25 31.57 -8.23
CA ARG A 531 9.75 32.95 -8.26
C ARG A 531 10.06 33.65 -6.93
N PRO A 532 10.81 34.78 -6.93
CA PRO A 532 11.23 35.45 -5.68
C PRO A 532 10.09 35.93 -4.77
N GLN A 533 8.90 36.20 -5.34
CA GLN A 533 7.71 36.67 -4.61
C GLN A 533 6.60 35.61 -4.55
N ALA A 534 6.89 34.34 -4.87
CA ALA A 534 5.88 33.30 -4.75
C ALA A 534 5.61 32.96 -3.28
N THR A 535 4.32 32.75 -3.00
CA THR A 535 3.79 32.29 -1.72
C THR A 535 3.00 31.00 -1.95
N ASP A 536 2.77 30.23 -0.90
CA ASP A 536 1.93 29.02 -1.00
C ASP A 536 0.53 29.35 -1.54
N ASN A 537 -0.01 30.53 -1.23
CA ASN A 537 -1.30 30.98 -1.75
C ASN A 537 -1.29 31.20 -3.27
N THR A 538 -0.21 31.80 -3.81
CA THR A 538 -0.06 31.97 -5.26
C THR A 538 0.11 30.63 -5.96
N PHE A 539 0.76 29.65 -5.32
CA PHE A 539 0.87 28.29 -5.82
C PHE A 539 -0.51 27.60 -5.88
N VAL A 540 -1.25 27.58 -4.77
CA VAL A 540 -2.57 26.92 -4.71
C VAL A 540 -3.54 27.55 -5.72
N SER A 541 -3.55 28.88 -5.81
CA SER A 541 -4.38 29.59 -6.79
C SER A 541 -4.03 29.20 -8.23
N LYS A 542 -2.74 29.14 -8.57
CA LYS A 542 -2.27 28.71 -9.90
C LYS A 542 -2.70 27.28 -10.24
N VAL A 543 -2.59 26.35 -9.28
CA VAL A 543 -3.03 24.95 -9.47
C VAL A 543 -4.54 24.88 -9.74
N LEU A 544 -5.34 25.57 -8.92
CA LEU A 544 -6.79 25.57 -9.06
C LEU A 544 -7.27 26.22 -10.36
N ASP A 545 -6.63 27.32 -10.77
CA ASP A 545 -6.97 28.00 -12.03
C ASP A 545 -6.60 27.14 -13.24
N ALA A 546 -5.38 26.57 -13.24
CA ALA A 546 -4.89 25.72 -14.33
C ALA A 546 -5.69 24.41 -14.48
N CYS A 547 -6.21 23.87 -13.38
CA CYS A 547 -6.88 22.57 -13.35
C CYS A 547 -8.41 22.67 -13.14
N SER A 548 -9.00 23.87 -13.26
CA SER A 548 -10.43 24.14 -12.96
C SER A 548 -11.44 23.28 -13.73
N GLY A 549 -11.07 22.77 -14.92
CA GLY A 549 -11.90 21.86 -15.73
C GLY A 549 -11.63 20.36 -15.52
N HIS A 550 -10.69 19.97 -14.65
CA HIS A 550 -10.29 18.58 -14.47
C HIS A 550 -11.24 17.84 -13.51
N PRO A 551 -11.79 16.67 -13.88
CA PRO A 551 -12.82 15.98 -13.07
C PRO A 551 -12.30 15.46 -11.73
N SER A 552 -10.99 15.34 -11.55
CA SER A 552 -10.38 14.79 -10.33
C SER A 552 -9.83 15.83 -9.36
N ILE A 553 -10.06 17.13 -9.57
CA ILE A 553 -9.67 18.18 -8.62
C ILE A 553 -10.85 19.09 -8.28
N GLU A 554 -10.98 19.47 -7.01
CA GLU A 554 -12.02 20.38 -6.55
C GLU A 554 -11.44 21.43 -5.59
N LYS A 555 -11.92 22.66 -5.71
CA LYS A 555 -11.58 23.76 -4.80
C LYS A 555 -12.39 23.65 -3.51
N SER A 556 -11.73 23.80 -2.36
CA SER A 556 -12.45 23.89 -1.08
C SER A 556 -13.32 25.15 -1.02
N LYS A 557 -14.58 24.99 -0.59
CA LYS A 557 -15.54 26.11 -0.45
C LYS A 557 -15.21 27.02 0.74
N PHE A 558 -14.52 26.49 1.75
CA PHE A 558 -14.30 27.16 3.03
C PHE A 558 -12.89 27.71 3.21
N ASN A 559 -11.88 27.10 2.57
CA ASN A 559 -10.49 27.49 2.73
C ASN A 559 -9.77 27.57 1.38
N GLN A 560 -9.26 28.75 1.03
CA GLN A 560 -8.58 28.98 -0.26
C GLN A 560 -7.22 28.26 -0.35
N MET A 561 -6.63 27.87 0.78
CA MET A 561 -5.38 27.10 0.84
C MET A 561 -5.60 25.59 0.64
N GLN A 562 -6.84 25.13 0.57
CA GLN A 562 -7.18 23.71 0.46
C GLN A 562 -7.72 23.36 -0.91
N PHE A 563 -7.27 22.22 -1.42
CA PHE A 563 -7.76 21.61 -2.65
C PHE A 563 -7.95 20.11 -2.43
N LEU A 564 -8.95 19.54 -3.10
CA LEU A 564 -9.31 18.13 -3.01
C LEU A 564 -8.90 17.43 -4.29
N ILE A 565 -8.23 16.29 -4.17
CA ILE A 565 -7.94 15.39 -5.30
C ILE A 565 -8.74 14.10 -5.10
N ARG A 566 -9.45 13.69 -6.16
CA ARG A 566 -10.18 12.43 -6.21
C ARG A 566 -9.22 11.33 -6.67
N HIS A 567 -8.64 10.61 -5.73
CA HIS A 567 -7.74 9.47 -5.99
C HIS A 567 -8.52 8.17 -6.18
N TYR A 568 -7.84 7.10 -6.61
CA TYR A 568 -8.47 5.77 -6.72
C TYR A 568 -9.01 5.25 -5.38
N ALA A 569 -8.37 5.63 -4.27
CA ALA A 569 -8.70 5.20 -2.91
C ALA A 569 -9.85 5.99 -2.28
N GLY A 570 -10.10 7.21 -2.77
CA GLY A 570 -11.05 8.16 -2.19
C GLY A 570 -10.59 9.61 -2.33
N ASP A 571 -11.43 10.50 -1.84
CA ASP A 571 -11.17 11.94 -1.88
C ASP A 571 -10.20 12.35 -0.76
N VAL A 572 -9.13 13.06 -1.11
CA VAL A 572 -8.14 13.57 -0.14
C VAL A 572 -8.07 15.08 -0.23
N MET A 573 -8.26 15.74 0.91
CA MET A 573 -8.12 17.18 1.05
C MET A 573 -6.70 17.54 1.47
N TYR A 574 -5.99 18.27 0.63
CA TYR A 574 -4.63 18.75 0.87
C TYR A 574 -4.64 20.22 1.31
N ASN A 575 -3.74 20.57 2.22
CA ASN A 575 -3.47 21.93 2.62
C ASN A 575 -2.13 22.40 2.03
N GLY A 576 -2.17 23.42 1.17
CA GLY A 576 -0.99 23.95 0.48
C GLY A 576 0.01 24.70 1.36
N THR A 577 -0.28 24.95 2.64
CA THR A 577 0.65 25.63 3.56
C THR A 577 1.98 24.86 3.68
N GLY A 578 3.09 25.58 3.49
CA GLY A 578 4.45 25.04 3.56
C GLY A 578 4.89 24.25 2.33
N PHE A 579 4.10 24.16 1.26
CA PHE A 579 4.47 23.39 0.06
C PHE A 579 5.73 23.91 -0.61
N LEU A 580 5.86 25.24 -0.76
CA LEU A 580 7.03 25.83 -1.42
C LEU A 580 8.29 25.61 -0.61
N GLU A 581 8.22 25.85 0.70
CA GLU A 581 9.34 25.67 1.62
C GLU A 581 9.79 24.20 1.67
N LYS A 582 8.83 23.28 1.87
CA LYS A 582 9.12 21.84 1.90
C LYS A 582 9.68 21.32 0.58
N ASN A 583 9.30 21.89 -0.56
CA ASN A 583 9.81 21.45 -1.85
C ASN A 583 11.24 21.94 -2.17
N LYS A 584 11.77 22.95 -1.44
CA LYS A 584 13.14 23.42 -1.61
C LYS A 584 14.13 22.37 -1.08
N ASP A 585 14.78 21.65 -1.99
CA ASP A 585 15.89 20.71 -1.67
C ASP A 585 17.24 21.36 -1.98
N THR A 586 17.48 22.56 -1.45
CA THR A 586 18.73 23.29 -1.70
C THR A 586 19.65 23.13 -0.50
N LEU A 587 20.55 22.16 -0.54
CA LEU A 587 21.77 22.23 0.26
C LEU A 587 22.74 23.18 -0.47
N PRO A 588 23.12 24.33 0.12
CA PRO A 588 24.04 25.24 -0.55
C PRO A 588 25.37 24.56 -0.84
N THR A 589 26.00 24.97 -1.95
CA THR A 589 27.32 24.48 -2.36
C THR A 589 28.37 24.67 -1.28
N ASP A 590 28.24 25.75 -0.50
CA ASP A 590 29.16 26.14 0.55
C ASP A 590 29.14 25.12 1.71
N MET A 591 27.96 24.56 2.01
CA MET A 591 27.82 23.49 3.01
C MET A 591 28.44 22.18 2.57
N VAL A 592 28.25 21.79 1.30
CA VAL A 592 28.91 20.59 0.76
C VAL A 592 30.43 20.77 0.75
N GLN A 593 30.91 21.97 0.40
CA GLN A 593 32.34 22.29 0.43
C GLN A 593 32.90 22.23 1.85
N LEU A 594 32.20 22.79 2.83
CA LEU A 594 32.58 22.73 4.24
C LEU A 594 32.70 21.28 4.73
N LEU A 595 31.66 20.46 4.51
CA LEU A 595 31.62 19.08 4.98
C LEU A 595 32.63 18.18 4.24
N SER A 596 32.84 18.40 2.94
CA SER A 596 33.88 17.70 2.18
C SER A 596 35.31 18.13 2.57
N GLY A 597 35.46 19.30 3.19
CA GLY A 597 36.72 19.80 3.76
C GLY A 597 36.99 19.37 5.20
N SER A 598 36.14 18.52 5.80
CA SER A 598 36.35 17.98 7.16
C SER A 598 37.72 17.31 7.31
N HIS A 599 38.36 17.50 8.47
CA HIS A 599 39.60 16.81 8.82
C HIS A 599 39.39 15.30 9.06
N CYS A 600 38.15 14.87 9.33
CA CYS A 600 37.79 13.46 9.41
C CYS A 600 37.59 12.90 8.00
N GLN A 601 38.46 11.97 7.59
CA GLN A 601 38.37 11.35 6.26
C GLN A 601 37.06 10.61 6.02
N ILE A 602 36.44 10.06 7.08
CA ILE A 602 35.17 9.33 6.99
C ILE A 602 34.03 10.32 6.70
N ILE A 603 33.93 11.39 7.49
CA ILE A 603 32.95 12.47 7.30
C ILE A 603 33.14 13.07 5.90
N SER A 604 34.35 13.51 5.56
CA SER A 604 34.67 14.02 4.21
C SER A 604 34.26 13.04 3.10
N GLY A 605 34.54 11.74 3.28
CA GLY A 605 34.18 10.68 2.33
C GLY A 605 32.68 10.51 2.09
N ILE A 606 31.87 10.56 3.16
CA ILE A 606 30.40 10.53 3.10
C ILE A 606 29.88 11.67 2.21
N PHE A 607 30.43 12.88 2.40
CA PHE A 607 30.00 14.09 1.69
C PHE A 607 30.66 14.28 0.31
N MET A 608 31.80 13.64 0.02
CA MET A 608 32.49 13.68 -1.29
C MET A 608 31.86 12.75 -2.34
N GLN A 609 31.41 11.55 -1.96
CA GLN A 609 30.78 10.60 -2.90
C GLN A 609 29.53 11.20 -3.59
N SER A 610 28.83 12.10 -2.91
CA SER A 610 27.70 12.90 -3.41
C SER A 610 28.06 13.77 -4.64
N GLN A 611 29.29 14.30 -4.72
CA GLN A 611 29.70 15.10 -5.88
C GLN A 611 29.98 14.25 -7.13
N ALA A 612 30.37 12.98 -6.95
CA ALA A 612 30.73 12.08 -8.06
C ALA A 612 29.49 11.53 -8.78
N THR A 613 28.41 11.23 -8.05
CA THR A 613 27.13 10.79 -8.61
C THR A 613 26.44 11.89 -9.43
N SER A 614 26.54 13.15 -8.99
CA SER A 614 26.03 14.32 -9.73
C SER A 614 26.76 14.58 -11.06
N LYS A 615 28.06 14.22 -11.15
CA LYS A 615 28.87 14.32 -12.39
C LYS A 615 28.67 13.16 -13.37
N ARG A 616 28.14 12.00 -12.94
CA ARG A 616 27.90 10.86 -13.84
C ARG A 616 26.70 11.06 -14.78
N ASN A 617 25.71 11.87 -14.37
CA ASN A 617 24.55 12.22 -15.18
C ASN A 617 24.82 13.25 -16.30
N SER A 618 26.02 13.82 -16.38
CA SER A 618 26.39 14.82 -17.41
C SER A 618 27.34 14.28 -18.49
N ARG A 619 27.72 13.00 -18.45
CA ARG A 619 28.55 12.36 -19.49
C ARG A 619 27.76 11.35 -20.30
N GLY A 620 26.88 11.84 -21.16
CA GLY A 620 26.20 11.06 -22.19
C GLY A 620 25.94 11.88 -23.45
N LYS A 621 26.58 11.47 -24.56
CA LYS A 621 26.50 11.96 -25.96
C LYS A 621 27.30 13.23 -26.32
N GLN A 622 28.51 13.00 -26.83
CA GLN A 622 29.16 13.87 -27.82
C GLN A 622 28.29 13.88 -29.09
N GLY A 623 27.54 14.96 -29.30
CA GLY A 623 26.81 15.27 -30.52
C GLY A 623 27.17 16.68 -30.99
N LYS A 624 27.36 16.85 -32.31
CA LYS A 624 27.83 18.04 -33.03
C LYS A 624 27.11 19.36 -32.64
N PRO A 625 27.77 20.52 -32.78
CA PRO A 625 27.22 21.82 -32.37
C PRO A 625 26.15 22.31 -33.36
N GLY A 626 24.92 22.47 -32.89
CA GLY A 626 23.81 23.05 -33.63
C GLY A 626 23.00 24.02 -32.77
N LYS A 627 23.04 25.30 -33.16
CA LYS A 627 22.18 26.47 -32.86
C LYS A 627 21.31 26.44 -31.58
N GLU A 628 21.82 27.15 -30.57
CA GLU A 628 21.14 28.08 -29.65
C GLU A 628 19.65 27.87 -29.33
N GLY A 629 19.42 27.08 -28.27
CA GLY A 629 18.30 27.27 -27.35
C GLY A 629 18.85 27.67 -25.99
N ARG A 630 18.54 28.89 -25.56
CA ARG A 630 18.65 29.50 -24.21
C ARG A 630 19.53 28.76 -23.18
N GLN A 631 20.67 29.38 -22.86
CA GLN A 631 21.64 29.00 -21.83
C GLN A 631 21.00 28.39 -20.56
N LYS A 632 21.43 27.17 -20.21
CA LYS A 632 21.33 26.62 -18.84
C LYS A 632 22.31 27.37 -17.93
N GLY A 633 21.93 28.59 -17.55
CA GLY A 633 22.61 29.38 -16.52
C GLY A 633 21.79 29.38 -15.23
N PHE A 634 22.35 28.81 -14.17
CA PHE A 634 22.05 29.02 -12.74
C PHE A 634 20.61 28.75 -12.21
N LEU A 635 20.53 28.04 -11.07
CA LEU A 635 19.33 27.72 -10.25
C LEU A 635 18.36 26.62 -10.72
N VAL A 636 18.84 25.44 -11.12
CA VAL A 636 18.02 24.22 -11.06
C VAL A 636 18.68 23.23 -10.11
N GLY A 637 18.73 23.61 -8.83
CA GLY A 637 18.92 22.62 -7.77
C GLY A 637 17.67 21.76 -7.74
N ASN A 638 17.84 20.44 -7.75
CA ASN A 638 16.75 19.46 -7.67
C ASN A 638 15.69 19.92 -6.64
N THR A 639 14.42 19.93 -6.98
CA THR A 639 13.34 20.06 -5.99
C THR A 639 13.04 18.69 -5.39
N ILE A 640 12.47 18.63 -4.17
CA ILE A 640 12.10 17.34 -3.57
C ILE A 640 11.12 16.61 -4.50
N ALA A 641 10.07 17.30 -4.98
CA ALA A 641 9.07 16.71 -5.87
C ALA A 641 9.67 16.27 -7.23
N GLY A 642 10.65 17.02 -7.76
CA GLY A 642 11.35 16.66 -8.99
C GLY A 642 12.23 15.42 -8.84
N ALA A 643 12.99 15.35 -7.75
CA ALA A 643 13.81 14.19 -7.40
C ALA A 643 12.92 12.97 -7.12
N PHE A 644 11.83 13.16 -6.38
CA PHE A 644 10.82 12.15 -6.08
C PHE A 644 10.23 11.54 -7.35
N ARG A 645 9.77 12.39 -8.28
CA ARG A 645 9.25 11.95 -9.58
C ARG A 645 10.27 11.11 -10.35
N LYS A 646 11.54 11.54 -10.35
CA LYS A 646 12.62 10.82 -11.06
C LYS A 646 12.86 9.43 -10.44
N GLN A 647 13.04 9.36 -9.12
CA GLN A 647 13.24 8.10 -8.39
C GLN A 647 12.07 7.14 -8.59
N LEU A 648 10.84 7.65 -8.50
CA LEU A 648 9.65 6.84 -8.73
C LEU A 648 9.57 6.33 -10.17
N SER A 649 9.95 7.14 -11.16
CA SER A 649 9.99 6.72 -12.57
C SER A 649 11.01 5.60 -12.79
N GLU A 650 12.20 5.69 -12.17
CA GLU A 650 13.25 4.65 -12.24
C GLU A 650 12.79 3.34 -11.56
N LEU A 651 12.14 3.44 -10.40
CA LEU A 651 11.53 2.29 -9.72
C LEU A 651 10.48 1.61 -10.61
N MET A 652 9.56 2.40 -11.18
CA MET A 652 8.51 1.85 -12.05
C MET A 652 9.07 1.25 -13.34
N GLU A 653 10.13 1.82 -13.92
CA GLU A 653 10.81 1.23 -15.07
C GLU A 653 11.39 -0.15 -14.75
N THR A 654 11.95 -0.31 -13.55
CA THR A 654 12.49 -1.58 -13.07
C THR A 654 11.36 -2.60 -12.88
N ILE A 655 10.30 -2.24 -12.14
CA ILE A 655 9.16 -3.13 -11.88
C ILE A 655 8.44 -3.52 -13.18
N ASN A 656 8.32 -2.60 -14.15
CA ASN A 656 7.68 -2.87 -15.44
C ASN A 656 8.38 -3.94 -16.29
N LYS A 657 9.67 -4.19 -16.04
CA LYS A 657 10.44 -5.26 -16.71
C LYS A 657 10.28 -6.62 -16.03
N THR A 658 9.69 -6.64 -14.82
CA THR A 658 9.50 -7.86 -14.03
C THR A 658 8.08 -8.42 -14.14
N SER A 659 7.92 -9.72 -13.89
CA SER A 659 6.58 -10.26 -13.57
C SER A 659 6.25 -9.99 -12.10
N SER A 660 5.08 -9.40 -11.85
CA SER A 660 4.72 -8.81 -10.56
C SER A 660 3.67 -9.63 -9.82
N GLN A 661 3.87 -9.84 -8.52
CA GLN A 661 2.89 -10.41 -7.59
C GLN A 661 2.57 -9.41 -6.49
N TYR A 662 1.40 -9.54 -5.86
CA TYR A 662 0.88 -8.51 -4.96
C TYR A 662 0.47 -9.08 -3.60
N VAL A 663 0.94 -8.43 -2.53
CA VAL A 663 0.49 -8.63 -1.16
C VAL A 663 -0.10 -7.34 -0.61
N ARG A 664 -1.35 -7.40 -0.15
CA ARG A 664 -2.03 -6.27 0.50
C ARG A 664 -2.18 -6.56 1.99
N CYS A 665 -1.39 -5.87 2.79
CA CYS A 665 -1.39 -5.99 4.24
C CYS A 665 -2.47 -5.09 4.85
N ILE A 666 -3.27 -5.63 5.78
CA ILE A 666 -4.39 -4.97 6.43
C ILE A 666 -4.21 -5.02 7.95
N LYS A 667 -4.35 -3.86 8.59
CA LYS A 667 -4.38 -3.72 10.04
C LYS A 667 -5.80 -4.06 10.53
N PRO A 668 -6.00 -5.00 11.48
CA PRO A 668 -7.36 -5.39 11.88
C PRO A 668 -8.00 -4.46 12.92
N ASN A 669 -7.22 -3.80 13.77
CA ASN A 669 -7.71 -2.86 14.79
C ASN A 669 -6.58 -1.89 15.21
N ALA A 670 -6.94 -0.77 15.83
CA ALA A 670 -5.98 0.22 16.33
C ALA A 670 -5.28 -0.23 17.63
N ASN A 671 -5.93 -1.08 18.44
CA ASN A 671 -5.50 -1.50 19.78
C ASN A 671 -4.42 -2.59 19.80
N LYS A 672 -3.94 -3.04 18.62
CA LYS A 672 -2.99 -4.16 18.47
C LYS A 672 -3.49 -5.48 19.09
N SER A 673 -4.80 -5.69 19.10
CA SER A 673 -5.44 -6.88 19.64
C SER A 673 -5.45 -8.03 18.62
N ALA A 674 -5.11 -9.25 19.04
CA ALA A 674 -5.15 -10.44 18.18
C ALA A 674 -6.58 -10.96 17.90
N VAL A 675 -7.61 -10.39 18.54
CA VAL A 675 -9.01 -10.87 18.44
C VAL A 675 -9.99 -9.81 17.92
N GLU A 676 -9.64 -8.54 18.02
CA GLU A 676 -10.51 -7.44 17.62
C GLU A 676 -10.47 -7.22 16.10
N PHE A 677 -11.64 -6.99 15.50
CA PHE A 677 -11.80 -6.78 14.07
C PHE A 677 -12.65 -5.52 13.83
N ASP A 678 -11.99 -4.41 13.54
CA ASP A 678 -12.62 -3.13 13.26
C ASP A 678 -13.07 -3.07 11.78
N ARG A 679 -14.38 -3.17 11.58
CA ARG A 679 -14.99 -3.20 10.24
C ARG A 679 -14.78 -1.90 9.47
N CYS A 680 -14.90 -0.74 10.14
CA CYS A 680 -14.75 0.57 9.52
C CYS A 680 -13.34 0.76 9.00
N MET A 681 -12.36 0.53 9.88
CA MET A 681 -10.94 0.70 9.55
C MET A 681 -10.47 -0.27 8.46
N ILE A 682 -10.98 -1.51 8.45
CA ILE A 682 -10.61 -2.50 7.43
C ILE A 682 -11.20 -2.14 6.06
N VAL A 683 -12.44 -1.68 5.99
CA VAL A 683 -13.07 -1.28 4.72
C VAL A 683 -12.33 -0.10 4.09
N GLU A 684 -11.98 0.91 4.89
CA GLU A 684 -11.17 2.06 4.42
C GLU A 684 -9.83 1.58 3.85
N GLN A 685 -9.14 0.66 4.54
CA GLN A 685 -7.90 0.07 4.05
C GLN A 685 -8.08 -0.76 2.78
N LEU A 686 -9.17 -1.52 2.63
CA LEU A 686 -9.44 -2.31 1.41
C LEU A 686 -9.63 -1.41 0.18
N ARG A 687 -10.29 -0.27 0.36
CA ARG A 687 -10.42 0.79 -0.66
C ARG A 687 -9.06 1.39 -0.98
N CYS A 688 -8.30 1.79 0.05
CA CYS A 688 -6.95 2.34 -0.08
C CYS A 688 -5.91 1.37 -0.66
N ALA A 689 -6.09 0.07 -0.47
CA ALA A 689 -5.23 -0.97 -1.03
C ALA A 689 -5.54 -1.31 -2.49
N GLY A 690 -6.58 -0.69 -3.07
CA GLY A 690 -7.03 -0.93 -4.44
C GLY A 690 -7.69 -2.30 -4.65
N VAL A 691 -8.03 -3.02 -3.58
CA VAL A 691 -8.64 -4.37 -3.66
C VAL A 691 -10.02 -4.28 -4.31
N ILE A 692 -10.82 -3.29 -3.92
CA ILE A 692 -12.16 -3.08 -4.47
C ILE A 692 -12.08 -2.69 -5.96
N ALA A 693 -11.11 -1.85 -6.34
CA ALA A 693 -10.86 -1.52 -7.74
C ALA A 693 -10.46 -2.76 -8.55
N ALA A 694 -9.60 -3.62 -8.01
CA ALA A 694 -9.21 -4.88 -8.65
C ALA A 694 -10.40 -5.81 -8.89
N ILE A 695 -11.29 -5.92 -7.89
CA ILE A 695 -12.52 -6.71 -8.00
C ILE A 695 -13.38 -6.18 -9.13
N ARG A 696 -13.57 -4.85 -9.22
CA ARG A 696 -14.32 -4.21 -10.30
C ARG A 696 -13.71 -4.51 -11.67
N ILE A 697 -12.38 -4.42 -11.81
CA ILE A 697 -11.68 -4.76 -13.08
C ILE A 697 -11.90 -6.23 -13.45
N SER A 698 -11.71 -7.14 -12.48
CA SER A 698 -11.88 -8.58 -12.72
C SER A 698 -13.31 -8.98 -13.11
N ARG A 699 -14.31 -8.18 -12.71
CA ARG A 699 -15.74 -8.44 -12.88
C ARG A 699 -16.40 -7.54 -13.94
N ALA A 700 -15.65 -6.66 -14.61
CA ALA A 700 -16.19 -5.62 -15.48
C ALA A 700 -17.04 -6.17 -16.64
N ALA A 701 -16.59 -7.26 -17.28
CA ALA A 701 -17.32 -7.91 -18.36
C ALA A 701 -18.30 -8.98 -17.82
N PHE A 702 -17.81 -9.89 -16.99
CA PHE A 702 -18.59 -10.99 -16.44
C PHE A 702 -18.35 -11.13 -14.94
N PRO A 703 -19.23 -10.57 -14.09
CA PRO A 703 -19.08 -10.63 -12.66
C PRO A 703 -19.13 -12.06 -12.12
N ASN A 704 -19.97 -12.92 -12.69
CA ASN A 704 -20.13 -14.28 -12.18
C ASN A 704 -19.50 -15.30 -13.14
N ARG A 705 -18.70 -16.22 -12.59
CA ARG A 705 -18.10 -17.33 -13.34
C ARG A 705 -18.31 -18.64 -12.58
N LEU A 706 -18.66 -19.70 -13.29
CA LEU A 706 -18.84 -21.03 -12.73
C LEU A 706 -18.14 -22.08 -13.60
N PRO A 707 -17.39 -23.03 -13.01
CA PRO A 707 -16.94 -24.20 -13.75
C PRO A 707 -18.12 -24.93 -14.39
N LEU A 708 -17.94 -25.43 -15.62
CA LEU A 708 -19.02 -26.12 -16.35
C LEU A 708 -19.55 -27.35 -15.60
N VAL A 709 -18.67 -28.08 -14.91
CA VAL A 709 -19.05 -29.25 -14.09
C VAL A 709 -19.92 -28.85 -12.90
N GLU A 710 -19.55 -27.77 -12.21
CA GLU A 710 -20.36 -27.25 -11.10
C GLU A 710 -21.71 -26.75 -11.61
N PHE A 711 -21.72 -26.00 -12.72
CA PHE A 711 -22.95 -25.52 -13.33
C PHE A 711 -23.89 -26.68 -13.65
N GLN A 712 -23.38 -27.75 -14.26
CA GLN A 712 -24.15 -28.94 -14.59
C GLN A 712 -24.77 -29.56 -13.33
N GLN A 713 -23.97 -29.83 -12.29
CA GLN A 713 -24.46 -30.41 -11.04
C GLN A 713 -25.49 -29.52 -10.34
N ARG A 714 -25.25 -28.21 -10.34
CA ARG A 714 -26.05 -27.21 -9.62
C ARG A 714 -27.41 -26.99 -10.27
N PHE A 715 -27.46 -26.93 -11.60
CA PHE A 715 -28.67 -26.62 -12.37
C PHE A 715 -29.32 -27.83 -13.07
N GLN A 716 -28.82 -29.05 -12.87
CA GLN A 716 -29.46 -30.27 -13.41
C GLN A 716 -30.94 -30.38 -13.02
N ILE A 717 -31.31 -29.91 -11.82
CA ILE A 717 -32.68 -29.99 -11.30
C ILE A 717 -33.68 -29.15 -12.10
N ILE A 718 -33.23 -28.00 -12.64
CA ILE A 718 -34.06 -27.12 -13.48
C ILE A 718 -34.00 -27.49 -14.96
N CYS A 719 -33.12 -28.43 -15.33
CA CYS A 719 -32.87 -28.82 -16.70
C CYS A 719 -34.00 -29.70 -17.27
N PRO A 720 -34.53 -29.37 -18.47
CA PRO A 720 -35.47 -30.23 -19.19
C PRO A 720 -34.92 -31.64 -19.36
N SER A 721 -35.79 -32.65 -19.27
CA SER A 721 -35.40 -34.07 -19.28
C SER A 721 -34.52 -34.46 -20.48
N ALA A 722 -34.72 -33.84 -21.64
CA ALA A 722 -33.94 -34.08 -22.85
C ALA A 722 -32.47 -33.61 -22.79
N LEU A 723 -32.14 -32.70 -21.86
CA LEU A 723 -30.81 -32.08 -21.73
C LEU A 723 -30.04 -32.56 -20.50
N ARG A 724 -30.62 -33.45 -19.67
CA ARG A 724 -30.01 -33.92 -18.41
C ARG A 724 -28.75 -34.76 -18.62
N ASP A 725 -28.69 -35.49 -19.75
CA ASP A 725 -27.55 -36.33 -20.14
C ASP A 725 -26.67 -35.67 -21.22
N ALA A 726 -26.97 -34.41 -21.58
CA ALA A 726 -26.20 -33.65 -22.57
C ALA A 726 -24.84 -33.21 -22.00
N SER A 727 -23.92 -32.81 -22.88
CA SER A 727 -22.66 -32.21 -22.44
C SER A 727 -22.92 -30.91 -21.65
N ALA A 728 -22.00 -30.55 -20.73
CA ALA A 728 -22.18 -29.37 -19.89
C ALA A 728 -22.42 -28.08 -20.70
N SER A 729 -21.76 -27.91 -21.84
CA SER A 729 -21.96 -26.77 -22.74
C SER A 729 -23.37 -26.77 -23.39
N GLU A 730 -23.89 -27.93 -23.77
CA GLU A 730 -25.23 -28.05 -24.36
C GLU A 730 -26.32 -27.82 -23.30
N MET A 731 -26.09 -28.28 -22.07
CA MET A 731 -26.97 -28.00 -20.93
C MET A 731 -27.04 -26.50 -20.63
N VAL A 732 -25.89 -25.82 -20.57
CA VAL A 732 -25.80 -24.36 -20.40
C VAL A 732 -26.58 -23.65 -21.50
N ALA A 733 -26.32 -23.98 -22.76
CA ALA A 733 -26.97 -23.36 -23.90
C ALA A 733 -28.49 -23.57 -23.90
N GLY A 734 -28.94 -24.79 -23.60
CA GLY A 734 -30.36 -25.12 -23.56
C GLY A 734 -31.11 -24.39 -22.43
N LEU A 735 -30.52 -24.33 -21.23
CA LEU A 735 -31.07 -23.58 -20.09
C LEU A 735 -31.12 -22.08 -20.37
N LEU A 736 -30.05 -21.51 -20.92
CA LEU A 736 -29.99 -20.08 -21.25
C LEU A 736 -30.92 -19.69 -22.39
N LYS A 737 -31.12 -20.57 -23.39
CA LYS A 737 -32.10 -20.38 -24.46
C LYS A 737 -33.54 -20.34 -23.93
N GLU A 738 -33.84 -21.13 -22.90
CA GLU A 738 -35.15 -21.11 -22.26
C GLU A 738 -35.39 -19.84 -21.43
N LEU A 739 -34.33 -19.28 -20.83
CA LEU A 739 -34.39 -18.06 -20.02
C LEU A 739 -34.31 -16.76 -20.83
N ILE A 740 -33.64 -16.78 -21.99
CA ILE A 740 -33.49 -15.62 -22.88
C ILE A 740 -33.81 -16.05 -24.32
N PRO A 741 -35.12 -16.10 -24.70
CA PRO A 741 -35.54 -16.57 -26.02
C PRO A 741 -34.96 -15.75 -27.19
N ASP A 742 -34.70 -14.45 -26.98
CA ASP A 742 -34.23 -13.51 -28.00
C ASP A 742 -32.74 -13.63 -28.37
N MET A 743 -31.96 -14.47 -27.68
CA MET A 743 -30.50 -14.61 -27.86
C MET A 743 -30.08 -15.95 -28.50
N ALA A 744 -31.01 -16.61 -29.20
CA ALA A 744 -30.95 -18.03 -29.57
C ALA A 744 -29.81 -18.48 -30.54
N THR A 745 -28.97 -17.56 -31.04
CA THR A 745 -28.00 -17.87 -32.12
C THR A 745 -26.52 -17.78 -31.74
N THR A 746 -26.16 -17.21 -30.59
CA THR A 746 -24.73 -17.00 -30.25
C THR A 746 -24.42 -17.47 -28.82
N MET A 747 -23.45 -18.37 -28.67
CA MET A 747 -22.97 -18.90 -27.37
C MET A 747 -22.13 -17.89 -26.56
N GLN A 748 -21.93 -16.69 -27.12
CA GLN A 748 -21.16 -15.59 -26.54
C GLN A 748 -21.85 -14.27 -26.88
N ASN A 749 -22.20 -13.49 -25.87
CA ASN A 749 -22.78 -12.16 -26.01
C ASN A 749 -22.45 -11.31 -24.76
N SER A 750 -22.97 -10.09 -24.70
CA SER A 750 -22.77 -9.19 -23.56
C SER A 750 -23.40 -9.65 -22.24
N LYS A 751 -24.30 -10.64 -22.27
CA LYS A 751 -24.99 -11.20 -21.09
C LYS A 751 -24.40 -12.52 -20.59
N PHE A 752 -23.83 -13.33 -21.46
CA PHE A 752 -23.13 -14.56 -21.07
C PHE A 752 -22.08 -14.98 -22.10
N ALA A 753 -21.07 -15.70 -21.65
CA ALA A 753 -20.11 -16.37 -22.51
C ALA A 753 -19.82 -17.78 -21.99
N VAL A 754 -19.87 -18.76 -22.89
CA VAL A 754 -19.43 -20.12 -22.59
C VAL A 754 -17.98 -20.27 -23.06
N GLY A 755 -17.08 -20.52 -22.11
CA GLY A 755 -15.68 -20.83 -22.38
C GLY A 755 -15.45 -22.33 -22.50
N LYS A 756 -14.18 -22.73 -22.52
CA LYS A 756 -13.77 -24.15 -22.57
C LYS A 756 -14.06 -24.89 -21.27
N THR A 757 -13.79 -24.26 -20.13
CA THR A 757 -13.90 -24.91 -18.82
C THR A 757 -14.93 -24.25 -17.91
N LYS A 758 -15.26 -22.98 -18.17
CA LYS A 758 -16.16 -22.17 -17.35
C LYS A 758 -17.27 -21.53 -18.18
N VAL A 759 -18.35 -21.16 -17.51
CA VAL A 759 -19.39 -20.28 -18.03
C VAL A 759 -19.37 -18.96 -17.26
N TYR A 760 -19.56 -17.87 -18.00
CA TYR A 760 -19.47 -16.49 -17.55
C TYR A 760 -20.84 -15.82 -17.71
N PHE A 761 -21.29 -15.08 -16.70
CA PHE A 761 -22.58 -14.40 -16.68
C PHE A 761 -22.45 -12.93 -16.32
N SER A 762 -23.22 -12.09 -17.01
CA SER A 762 -23.47 -10.71 -16.61
C SER A 762 -24.23 -10.64 -15.29
N SER A 763 -24.33 -9.45 -14.71
CA SER A 763 -25.15 -9.22 -13.51
C SER A 763 -26.59 -9.69 -13.71
N GLY A 764 -27.19 -10.26 -12.66
CA GLY A 764 -28.58 -10.72 -12.61
C GLY A 764 -28.92 -12.04 -13.32
N LEU A 765 -28.13 -12.49 -14.32
CA LEU A 765 -28.49 -13.70 -15.09
C LEU A 765 -28.33 -14.99 -14.28
N LEU A 766 -27.23 -15.12 -13.53
CA LEU A 766 -27.04 -16.24 -12.61
C LEU A 766 -28.12 -16.26 -11.51
N GLN A 767 -28.55 -15.08 -11.04
CA GLN A 767 -29.60 -14.97 -10.04
C GLN A 767 -30.92 -15.56 -10.54
N ARG A 768 -31.32 -15.25 -11.78
CA ARG A 768 -32.54 -15.82 -12.39
C ARG A 768 -32.51 -17.36 -12.48
N LEU A 769 -31.34 -17.94 -12.75
CA LEU A 769 -31.14 -19.39 -12.73
C LEU A 769 -31.34 -19.96 -11.31
N GLU A 770 -30.77 -19.31 -10.30
CA GLU A 770 -30.93 -19.70 -8.89
C GLU A 770 -32.36 -19.53 -8.39
N ASP A 771 -33.06 -18.45 -8.75
CA ASP A 771 -34.44 -18.24 -8.34
C ASP A 771 -35.36 -19.34 -8.88
N ARG A 772 -35.19 -19.68 -10.16
CA ARG A 772 -35.92 -20.80 -10.78
C ARG A 772 -35.62 -22.12 -10.08
N ARG A 773 -34.36 -22.35 -9.70
CA ARG A 773 -33.94 -23.51 -8.92
C ARG A 773 -34.57 -23.54 -7.54
N ASN A 774 -34.60 -22.41 -6.84
CA ASN A 774 -35.19 -22.28 -5.52
C ASN A 774 -36.71 -22.51 -5.51
N VAL A 775 -37.42 -22.06 -6.55
CA VAL A 775 -38.86 -22.36 -6.72
C VAL A 775 -39.09 -23.86 -6.81
N ILE A 776 -38.34 -24.58 -7.66
CA ILE A 776 -38.48 -26.03 -7.81
C ILE A 776 -38.09 -26.76 -6.51
N LEU A 777 -37.00 -26.35 -5.85
CA LEU A 777 -36.59 -26.91 -4.56
C LEU A 777 -37.65 -26.71 -3.48
N LYS A 778 -38.29 -25.55 -3.44
CA LYS A 778 -39.39 -25.25 -2.51
C LYS A 778 -40.59 -26.15 -2.75
N ASP A 779 -40.98 -26.37 -4.00
CA ASP A 779 -42.10 -27.26 -4.35
C ASP A 779 -41.81 -28.72 -3.93
N HIS A 780 -40.58 -29.19 -4.16
CA HIS A 780 -40.14 -30.50 -3.69
C HIS A 780 -40.10 -30.61 -2.16
N ALA A 781 -39.62 -29.57 -1.47
CA ALA A 781 -39.62 -29.52 -0.01
C ALA A 781 -41.05 -29.61 0.56
N ILE A 782 -42.00 -28.85 -0.02
CA ILE A 782 -43.41 -28.89 0.36
C ILE A 782 -44.00 -30.29 0.12
N LEU A 783 -43.66 -30.95 -0.99
CA LEU A 783 -44.12 -32.31 -1.29
C LEU A 783 -43.61 -33.32 -0.24
N ILE A 784 -42.33 -33.25 0.14
CA ILE A 784 -41.73 -34.09 1.17
C ILE A 784 -42.40 -33.84 2.52
N GLN A 785 -42.53 -32.57 2.91
CA GLN A 785 -43.17 -32.15 4.17
C GLN A 785 -44.62 -32.64 4.24
N LYS A 786 -45.42 -32.44 3.18
CA LYS A 786 -46.81 -32.91 3.08
C LYS A 786 -46.90 -34.43 3.24
N THR A 787 -45.99 -35.17 2.61
CA THR A 787 -45.95 -36.64 2.69
C THR A 787 -45.59 -37.12 4.09
N MET A 788 -44.59 -36.51 4.71
CA MET A 788 -44.14 -36.82 6.08
C MET A 788 -45.21 -36.46 7.11
N HIS A 789 -45.83 -35.29 7.02
CA HIS A 789 -46.97 -34.91 7.89
C HIS A 789 -48.10 -35.92 7.74
N GLY A 790 -48.46 -36.27 6.49
CA GLY A 790 -49.48 -37.28 6.22
C GLY A 790 -49.14 -38.67 6.77
N HIS A 791 -47.87 -39.08 6.76
CA HIS A 791 -47.42 -40.33 7.36
C HIS A 791 -47.54 -40.30 8.89
N VAL A 792 -47.03 -39.24 9.53
CA VAL A 792 -47.06 -39.06 10.99
C VAL A 792 -48.49 -39.03 11.52
N HIS A 793 -49.38 -38.26 10.89
CA HIS A 793 -50.79 -38.19 11.30
C HIS A 793 -51.52 -39.53 11.11
N ARG A 794 -51.30 -40.23 9.99
CA ARG A 794 -51.90 -41.56 9.77
C ARG A 794 -51.42 -42.59 10.78
N LYS A 795 -50.13 -42.56 11.14
CA LYS A 795 -49.56 -43.44 12.18
C LYS A 795 -50.18 -43.16 13.54
N ARG A 796 -50.27 -41.87 13.93
CA ARG A 796 -50.89 -41.44 15.20
C ARG A 796 -52.37 -41.81 15.27
N PHE A 797 -53.13 -41.61 14.20
CA PHE A 797 -54.54 -42.00 14.13
C PHE A 797 -54.72 -43.51 14.28
N LYS A 798 -53.90 -44.32 13.59
CA LYS A 798 -53.96 -45.79 13.73
C LYS A 798 -53.68 -46.25 15.17
N GLN A 799 -52.71 -45.63 15.85
CA GLN A 799 -52.42 -45.91 17.26
C GLN A 799 -53.59 -45.53 18.17
N GLN A 800 -54.15 -44.33 18.01
CA GLN A 800 -55.31 -43.87 18.78
C GLN A 800 -56.53 -44.76 18.55
N ARG A 801 -56.79 -45.16 17.30
CA ARG A 801 -57.88 -46.06 16.96
C ARG A 801 -57.69 -47.45 17.59
N ALA A 802 -56.48 -47.99 17.56
CA ALA A 802 -56.18 -49.28 18.17
C ALA A 802 -56.44 -49.25 19.68
N ALA A 803 -55.95 -48.22 20.39
CA ALA A 803 -56.19 -48.05 21.82
C ALA A 803 -57.68 -47.86 22.15
N ALA A 804 -58.42 -47.10 21.33
CA ALA A 804 -59.86 -46.92 21.53
C ALA A 804 -60.65 -48.23 21.35
N VAL A 805 -60.31 -49.03 20.34
CA VAL A 805 -60.92 -50.36 20.13
C VAL A 805 -60.61 -51.30 21.28
N GLU A 806 -59.39 -51.27 21.82
CA GLU A 806 -58.99 -52.07 22.98
C GLU A 806 -59.72 -51.67 24.26
N ILE A 807 -60.01 -50.38 24.47
CA ILE A 807 -60.82 -49.91 25.61
C ILE A 807 -62.31 -50.26 25.45
N GLN A 808 -62.79 -50.33 24.21
CA GLN A 808 -64.20 -50.65 23.91
C GLN A 808 -64.53 -52.14 24.02
N ALA A 809 -63.54 -53.01 23.76
CA ALA A 809 -63.62 -54.46 23.92
C ALA A 809 -63.49 -54.84 25.39
#